data_AF-A0A956LNE7-F1
#
_entry.id   AF-A0A956LNE7-F1
#
_cell.length_a   1.000
_cell.length_b   1.000
_cell.length_c   1.000
_cell.angle_alpha   90.00
_cell.angle_beta   90.00
_cell.angle_gamma   90.00
#
_symmetry.space_group_name_H-M   'P 1'
#
loop_
_entity.id
_entity.type
_entity.pdbx_description
1 polymer ?
#
loop_
_entity_poly.entity_id
_entity_poly.type
_entity_poly.pdbx_seq_one_letter_code
_entity_poly.pdbx_strand_id
1 'polypeptide(L)'
;ALRAALRELLGGDALEDSMGWLYAWAQRQAFERRPPLEALKVDDDDAIVTVEIDEDGRRGQLGLRRWGIDAGGATTLRVCTKQRVVCALQLELDLPMVGVIDVDGLEVSEDFTGVSDGARAELKRLCESRVEELLAALALRWAALNLNGVREATRWVIHALVVRARGAGGSRRKLSTPALKALAGVPAFPGIAALPGVSGERYSLLDLYELHRERKQLPYVRPGFTEPAPGFPVVEAEPWLLDALAALFPKLEDYRETREREQAVEQRKLEAPALAAAPPEAALFSVAVKDKGLSGHLWVEPDMSYEPVIELGDEGKVIERRTLKEGYPCRGAIKVPVIRVSETWDKVNLARKQESALRRAMNRLYRELVAAYEQALEPGGEGTIAERVRAAFGPAVTPAALNRVLQPLLLRLHRVRGERKSSERTLYRKLRALPLLALGNGRLISLEVALDERPNQLEHLGLWFVAPPEWKQKLAEKTDAAEAAPEPAPEPPAEPKPKKRKKSRKKIEIKALQPTPEPLPAPTAEQVLLDAVRGELRLVRGRDHALLSNAHLDAIDIDRREGAPLVYVDHAVFHINLLHPVAAQALRDHEDDPLLVSVLASAVYTALNLFFEQIEDDHEAAFHALHAQHVLSATAARPPSRARSGEIS
;
A
#
# COMPACT_ATOMS: atom_id res chain seq x y z
N ALA A 1 -59.55 43.60 46.23
CA ALA A 1 -60.85 44.23 46.51
C ALA A 1 -61.42 44.95 45.28
N LEU A 2 -60.78 45.99 44.75
CA LEU A 2 -61.30 46.78 43.61
C LEU A 2 -61.60 45.96 42.34
N ARG A 3 -60.71 45.04 41.92
CA ARG A 3 -60.91 44.17 40.74
C ARG A 3 -62.15 43.26 40.87
N ALA A 4 -62.46 42.81 42.09
CA ALA A 4 -63.63 41.97 42.35
C ALA A 4 -64.93 42.79 42.28
N ALA A 5 -64.92 43.99 42.88
CA ALA A 5 -66.05 44.92 42.81
C ALA A 5 -66.38 45.36 41.37
N LEU A 6 -65.36 45.62 40.54
CA LEU A 6 -65.56 45.98 39.13
C LEU A 6 -66.11 44.82 38.30
N ARG A 7 -65.67 43.57 38.57
CA ARG A 7 -66.22 42.37 37.88
C ARG A 7 -67.68 42.12 38.23
N GLU A 8 -68.08 42.40 39.47
CA GLU A 8 -69.47 42.27 39.93
C GLU A 8 -70.38 43.34 39.31
N LEU A 9 -69.88 44.56 39.14
CA LEU A 9 -70.63 45.69 38.55
C LEU A 9 -70.76 45.62 37.02
N LEU A 10 -69.73 45.15 36.31
CA LEU A 10 -69.67 45.23 34.84
C LEU A 10 -69.90 43.88 34.14
N GLY A 11 -69.94 42.77 34.90
CA GLY A 11 -69.96 41.41 34.37
C GLY A 11 -68.55 40.83 34.22
N GLY A 12 -68.39 39.52 34.47
CA GLY A 12 -67.10 38.84 34.50
C GLY A 12 -66.27 38.99 33.22
N ASP A 13 -66.94 39.13 32.07
CA ASP A 13 -66.34 39.21 30.73
C ASP A 13 -66.03 40.66 30.29
N ALA A 14 -66.47 41.68 31.04
CA ALA A 14 -66.33 43.08 30.64
C ALA A 14 -64.97 43.72 31.01
N LEU A 15 -64.12 43.00 31.75
CA LEU A 15 -62.80 43.48 32.18
C LEU A 15 -61.70 42.63 31.57
N GLU A 16 -61.26 43.05 30.38
CA GLU A 16 -60.10 42.48 29.70
C GLU A 16 -58.80 43.00 30.31
N ASP A 17 -57.81 42.13 30.50
CA ASP A 17 -56.51 42.50 31.03
C ASP A 17 -55.67 43.19 29.94
N SER A 18 -55.76 44.52 29.85
CA SER A 18 -55.06 45.29 28.82
C SER A 18 -53.55 45.45 29.08
N MET A 19 -52.98 44.83 30.12
CA MET A 19 -51.54 44.97 30.43
C MET A 19 -50.64 44.44 29.31
N GLY A 20 -51.03 43.32 28.69
CA GLY A 20 -50.30 42.78 27.53
C GLY A 20 -50.29 43.76 26.35
N TRP A 21 -51.45 44.35 26.05
CA TRP A 21 -51.57 45.37 24.99
C TRP A 21 -50.78 46.64 25.31
N LEU A 22 -50.83 47.15 26.54
CA LEU A 22 -50.05 48.33 26.96
C LEU A 22 -48.55 48.08 26.87
N TYR A 23 -48.09 46.88 27.25
CA TYR A 23 -46.69 46.50 27.13
C TYR A 23 -46.26 46.43 25.66
N ALA A 24 -47.02 45.75 24.81
CA ALA A 24 -46.77 45.69 23.37
C ALA A 24 -46.78 47.09 22.70
N TRP A 25 -47.72 47.96 23.10
CA TRP A 25 -47.77 49.33 22.62
C TRP A 25 -46.55 50.15 23.05
N ALA A 26 -46.13 50.05 24.32
CA ALA A 26 -44.95 50.74 24.84
C ALA A 26 -43.67 50.26 24.13
N GLN A 27 -43.52 48.95 23.89
CA GLN A 27 -42.39 48.39 23.14
C GLN A 27 -42.37 48.88 21.69
N ARG A 28 -43.54 48.92 21.04
CA ARG A 28 -43.68 49.49 19.69
C ARG A 28 -43.28 50.97 19.65
N GLN A 29 -43.72 51.78 20.61
CA GLN A 29 -43.31 53.19 20.71
C GLN A 29 -41.82 53.34 20.96
N ALA A 30 -41.23 52.51 21.82
CA ALA A 30 -39.80 52.51 22.08
C ALA A 30 -39.00 52.14 20.81
N PHE A 31 -39.48 51.17 20.04
CA PHE A 31 -38.90 50.80 18.75
C PHE A 31 -39.02 51.93 17.71
N GLU A 32 -40.20 52.55 17.55
CA GLU A 32 -40.44 53.64 16.59
C GLU A 32 -39.56 54.87 16.87
N ARG A 33 -39.18 55.09 18.14
CA ARG A 33 -38.26 56.16 18.58
C ARG A 33 -36.78 55.85 18.34
N ARG A 34 -36.41 54.61 18.02
CA ARG A 34 -35.00 54.29 17.66
C ARG A 34 -34.63 55.08 16.39
N PRO A 35 -33.42 55.65 16.31
CA PRO A 35 -32.97 56.35 15.11
C PRO A 35 -32.88 55.36 13.93
N PRO A 36 -33.35 55.74 12.74
CA PRO A 36 -33.09 54.96 11.54
C PRO A 36 -31.59 54.96 11.23
N LEU A 37 -31.09 53.89 10.63
CA LEU A 37 -29.73 53.81 10.10
C LEU A 37 -29.57 54.81 8.95
N GLU A 38 -28.48 55.56 8.97
CA GLU A 38 -28.15 56.51 7.90
C GLU A 38 -27.90 55.81 6.56
N ALA A 39 -27.35 54.59 6.61
CA ALA A 39 -27.12 53.74 5.45
C ALA A 39 -27.29 52.26 5.81
N LEU A 40 -27.94 51.49 4.92
CA LEU A 40 -28.02 50.04 5.00
C LEU A 40 -26.76 49.40 4.38
N LYS A 41 -25.60 49.81 4.89
CA LYS A 41 -24.29 49.37 4.40
C LYS A 41 -23.55 48.57 5.46
N VAL A 42 -22.82 47.57 5.00
CA VAL A 42 -21.85 46.85 5.84
C VAL A 42 -20.61 47.74 5.96
N ASP A 43 -19.97 47.73 7.13
CA ASP A 43 -18.72 48.46 7.32
C ASP A 43 -17.65 47.91 6.36
N ASP A 44 -16.91 48.79 5.72
CA ASP A 44 -15.83 48.41 4.79
C ASP A 44 -14.75 47.61 5.52
N ASP A 45 -14.59 47.80 6.83
CA ASP A 45 -13.65 46.99 7.63
C ASP A 45 -14.19 45.59 7.89
N ASP A 46 -15.49 45.41 8.08
CA ASP A 46 -16.12 44.13 8.40
C ASP A 46 -16.14 43.14 7.23
N ALA A 47 -16.08 43.62 5.98
CA ALA A 47 -16.20 42.80 4.78
C ALA A 47 -15.02 42.93 3.81
N ILE A 48 -14.77 41.87 3.04
CA ILE A 48 -13.78 41.87 1.94
C ILE A 48 -14.45 42.21 0.61
N VAL A 49 -15.63 41.64 0.39
CA VAL A 49 -16.49 41.95 -0.74
C VAL A 49 -17.93 42.04 -0.23
N THR A 50 -18.70 42.93 -0.83
CA THR A 50 -20.10 43.15 -0.54
C THR A 50 -20.91 43.08 -1.83
N VAL A 51 -22.18 42.68 -1.70
CA VAL A 51 -23.21 42.73 -2.74
C VAL A 51 -24.42 43.47 -2.19
N GLU A 52 -25.09 44.23 -3.05
CA GLU A 52 -26.32 44.93 -2.69
C GLU A 52 -27.52 43.99 -2.83
N ILE A 53 -28.46 44.09 -1.89
CA ILE A 53 -29.72 43.37 -1.91
C ILE A 53 -30.81 44.41 -2.14
N ASP A 54 -31.59 44.23 -3.20
CA ASP A 54 -32.79 45.03 -3.51
C ASP A 54 -33.81 44.15 -4.25
N GLU A 55 -34.51 43.29 -3.50
CA GLU A 55 -35.54 42.40 -4.05
C GLU A 55 -36.62 42.06 -3.02
N ASP A 56 -37.85 41.83 -3.48
CA ASP A 56 -38.98 41.34 -2.67
C ASP A 56 -39.22 42.13 -1.35
N GLY A 57 -39.03 43.45 -1.38
CA GLY A 57 -39.16 44.29 -0.17
C GLY A 57 -38.01 44.13 0.83
N ARG A 58 -36.89 43.52 0.43
CA ARG A 58 -35.66 43.38 1.21
C ARG A 58 -34.59 44.28 0.61
N ARG A 59 -33.99 45.15 1.42
CA ARG A 59 -32.95 46.11 1.00
C ARG A 59 -31.74 46.08 1.92
N GLY A 60 -30.54 46.21 1.37
CA GLY A 60 -29.34 46.39 2.16
C GLY A 60 -28.08 45.84 1.52
N GLN A 61 -27.14 45.38 2.33
CA GLN A 61 -25.88 44.83 1.87
C GLN A 61 -25.50 43.56 2.64
N LEU A 62 -24.89 42.63 1.92
CA LEU A 62 -24.32 41.39 2.44
C LEU A 62 -22.88 41.27 1.97
N GLY A 63 -21.98 40.80 2.83
CA GLY A 63 -20.57 40.64 2.50
C GLY A 63 -19.93 39.43 3.12
N LEU A 64 -18.78 39.02 2.56
CA LEU A 64 -17.91 38.02 3.16
C LEU A 64 -17.07 38.68 4.25
N ARG A 65 -17.12 38.12 5.46
CA ARG A 65 -16.51 38.73 6.65
C ARG A 65 -15.00 38.81 6.51
N ARG A 66 -14.34 39.90 6.89
CA ARG A 66 -12.89 40.04 6.70
C ARG A 66 -12.05 39.12 7.61
N TRP A 67 -12.53 38.84 8.81
CA TRP A 67 -11.84 38.04 9.83
C TRP A 67 -12.68 36.84 10.33
N GLY A 68 -12.02 35.92 11.05
CA GLY A 68 -12.68 34.82 11.76
C GLY A 68 -13.00 33.60 10.91
N ILE A 69 -12.34 33.43 9.76
CA ILE A 69 -12.49 32.26 8.87
C ILE A 69 -12.18 30.96 9.62
N ASP A 70 -11.04 30.96 10.32
CA ASP A 70 -10.50 29.76 10.97
C ASP A 70 -11.33 29.32 12.20
N ALA A 71 -12.08 30.24 12.80
CA ALA A 71 -12.91 29.97 13.97
C ALA A 71 -14.31 29.41 13.61
N GLY A 72 -14.57 29.12 12.33
CA GLY A 72 -15.90 28.74 11.85
C GLY A 72 -16.92 29.85 12.11
N GLY A 73 -16.50 31.12 12.01
CA GLY A 73 -17.27 32.27 12.46
C GLY A 73 -18.71 32.25 11.96
N ALA A 74 -19.66 32.41 12.88
CA ALA A 74 -21.08 32.51 12.53
C ALA A 74 -21.35 33.73 11.64
N THR A 75 -22.34 33.60 10.76
CA THR A 75 -22.84 34.71 9.96
C THR A 75 -23.60 35.68 10.86
N THR A 76 -23.25 36.96 10.83
CA THR A 76 -23.88 38.01 11.63
C THR A 76 -24.68 38.95 10.75
N LEU A 77 -26.00 38.98 10.92
CA LEU A 77 -26.89 39.89 10.20
C LEU A 77 -27.51 40.92 11.14
N ARG A 78 -27.37 42.20 10.84
CA ARG A 78 -28.16 43.27 11.46
C ARG A 78 -29.49 43.37 10.73
N VAL A 79 -30.53 42.84 11.35
CA VAL A 79 -31.87 42.82 10.75
C VAL A 79 -32.61 44.08 11.13
N CYS A 80 -33.15 44.76 10.13
CA CYS A 80 -33.84 46.02 10.25
C CYS A 80 -35.27 45.92 9.72
N THR A 81 -36.15 46.78 10.20
CA THR A 81 -37.41 47.10 9.52
C THR A 81 -37.63 48.61 9.58
N LYS A 82 -38.05 49.22 8.47
CA LYS A 82 -38.13 50.68 8.32
C LYS A 82 -36.81 51.36 8.71
N GLN A 83 -35.70 50.76 8.28
CA GLN A 83 -34.32 51.18 8.55
C GLN A 83 -33.92 51.21 10.04
N ARG A 84 -34.70 50.59 10.93
CA ARG A 84 -34.38 50.53 12.37
C ARG A 84 -33.95 49.13 12.76
N VAL A 85 -32.86 49.03 13.50
CA VAL A 85 -32.33 47.73 13.95
C VAL A 85 -33.31 47.08 14.92
N VAL A 86 -33.71 45.86 14.59
CA VAL A 86 -34.48 44.97 15.46
C VAL A 86 -33.50 44.17 16.30
N CYS A 87 -32.63 43.39 15.66
CA CYS A 87 -31.68 42.50 16.33
C CYS A 87 -30.42 42.23 15.50
N ALA A 88 -29.39 41.67 16.15
CA ALA A 88 -28.25 41.04 15.49
C ALA A 88 -28.47 39.52 15.49
N LEU A 89 -28.73 38.96 14.32
CA LEU A 89 -29.04 37.55 14.12
C LEU A 89 -27.76 36.78 13.80
N GLN A 90 -27.53 35.68 14.52
CA GLN A 90 -26.48 34.71 14.19
C GLN A 90 -27.07 33.54 13.41
N LEU A 91 -26.52 33.29 12.21
CA LEU A 91 -26.90 32.22 11.32
C LEU A 91 -25.73 31.25 11.11
N GLU A 92 -26.05 29.96 11.12
CA GLU A 92 -25.13 28.91 10.74
C GLU A 92 -25.23 28.70 9.22
N LEU A 93 -24.20 29.14 8.51
CA LEU A 93 -24.02 29.02 7.07
C LEU A 93 -22.65 28.40 6.78
N ASP A 94 -22.51 27.82 5.60
CA ASP A 94 -21.25 27.24 5.11
C ASP A 94 -20.11 28.28 4.99
N LEU A 95 -20.46 29.55 4.76
CA LEU A 95 -19.51 30.66 4.64
C LEU A 95 -19.87 31.77 5.64
N PRO A 96 -18.90 32.26 6.45
CA PRO A 96 -19.11 33.40 7.34
C PRO A 96 -19.46 34.67 6.56
N MET A 97 -20.63 35.25 6.85
CA MET A 97 -21.06 36.51 6.25
C MET A 97 -21.31 37.58 7.31
N VAL A 98 -21.29 38.82 6.86
CA VAL A 98 -21.75 39.99 7.62
C VAL A 98 -22.74 40.75 6.75
N GLY A 99 -23.84 41.21 7.32
CA GLY A 99 -24.86 41.89 6.54
C GLY A 99 -25.70 42.86 7.34
N VAL A 100 -26.30 43.82 6.64
CA VAL A 100 -27.35 44.71 7.14
C VAL A 100 -28.51 44.62 6.17
N ILE A 101 -29.66 44.12 6.64
CA ILE A 101 -30.82 43.86 5.78
C ILE A 101 -32.06 44.48 6.42
N ASP A 102 -32.72 45.38 5.70
CA ASP A 102 -34.03 45.94 6.00
C ASP A 102 -35.10 45.13 5.28
N VAL A 103 -36.07 44.61 6.04
CA VAL A 103 -37.15 43.77 5.51
C VAL A 103 -38.50 44.45 5.74
N ASP A 104 -39.20 44.70 4.64
CA ASP A 104 -40.58 45.17 4.67
C ASP A 104 -41.51 44.04 5.13
N GLY A 105 -42.34 44.32 6.14
CA GLY A 105 -43.27 43.33 6.67
C GLY A 105 -42.63 42.24 7.54
N LEU A 106 -41.42 42.49 8.07
CA LEU A 106 -40.73 41.55 8.96
C LEU A 106 -41.58 41.14 10.18
N GLU A 107 -41.74 39.83 10.38
CA GLU A 107 -42.33 39.27 11.58
C GLU A 107 -41.33 39.33 12.75
N VAL A 108 -41.57 40.24 13.68
CA VAL A 108 -40.75 40.49 14.86
C VAL A 108 -41.42 39.99 16.12
N SER A 109 -40.63 39.70 17.15
CA SER A 109 -41.14 39.43 18.49
C SER A 109 -41.87 40.66 19.06
N GLU A 110 -42.78 40.45 20.02
CA GLU A 110 -43.59 41.53 20.62
C GLU A 110 -42.74 42.66 21.25
N ASP A 111 -41.51 42.35 21.66
CA ASP A 111 -40.55 43.27 22.27
C ASP A 111 -39.53 43.86 21.27
N PHE A 112 -39.61 43.51 19.99
CA PHE A 112 -38.69 43.98 18.94
C PHE A 112 -37.21 43.70 19.26
N THR A 113 -36.92 42.59 19.93
CA THR A 113 -35.55 42.12 20.22
C THR A 113 -35.14 40.91 19.38
N GLY A 114 -36.09 40.30 18.67
CA GLY A 114 -35.86 39.14 17.81
C GLY A 114 -36.81 39.08 16.62
N VAL A 115 -36.61 38.05 15.80
CA VAL A 115 -37.42 37.73 14.63
C VAL A 115 -38.08 36.36 14.81
N SER A 116 -39.20 36.12 14.13
CA SER A 116 -39.83 34.81 14.12
C SER A 116 -38.89 33.74 13.52
N ASP A 117 -39.10 32.46 13.85
CA ASP A 117 -38.34 31.36 13.26
C ASP A 117 -38.55 31.27 11.74
N GLY A 118 -39.74 31.64 11.26
CA GLY A 118 -40.05 31.75 9.84
C GLY A 118 -39.19 32.80 9.14
N ALA A 119 -39.13 34.02 9.70
CA ALA A 119 -38.28 35.09 9.21
C ALA A 119 -36.78 34.73 9.29
N ARG A 120 -36.35 34.04 10.35
CA ARG A 120 -34.98 33.53 10.48
C ARG A 120 -34.62 32.56 9.36
N ALA A 121 -35.51 31.62 9.05
CA ALA A 121 -35.31 30.64 7.97
C ALA A 121 -35.32 31.29 6.58
N GLU A 122 -36.16 32.31 6.36
CA GLU A 122 -36.19 33.09 5.13
C GLU A 122 -34.90 33.88 4.91
N LEU A 123 -34.41 34.58 5.94
CA LEU A 123 -33.14 35.31 5.90
C LEU A 123 -31.96 34.36 5.66
N LYS A 124 -31.98 33.16 6.25
CA LYS A 124 -30.98 32.12 5.98
C LYS A 124 -30.95 31.74 4.49
N ARG A 125 -32.12 31.47 3.90
CA ARG A 125 -32.23 31.14 2.46
C ARG A 125 -31.78 32.28 1.55
N LEU A 126 -32.07 33.52 1.93
CA LEU A 126 -31.60 34.72 1.23
C LEU A 126 -30.07 34.80 1.23
N CYS A 127 -29.42 34.57 2.37
CA CYS A 127 -27.96 34.55 2.41
C CYS A 127 -27.38 33.40 1.57
N GLU A 128 -27.98 32.22 1.63
CA GLU A 128 -27.57 31.06 0.82
C GLU A 128 -27.70 31.32 -0.68
N SER A 129 -28.74 32.03 -1.13
CA SER A 129 -28.94 32.35 -2.55
C SER A 129 -27.93 33.36 -3.08
N ARG A 130 -27.40 34.24 -2.23
CA ARG A 130 -26.40 35.27 -2.58
C ARG A 130 -24.95 34.81 -2.52
N VAL A 131 -24.68 33.57 -2.10
CA VAL A 131 -23.32 33.00 -2.06
C VAL A 131 -22.63 33.12 -3.42
N GLU A 132 -23.29 32.75 -4.52
CA GLU A 132 -22.66 32.72 -5.84
C GLU A 132 -22.26 34.12 -6.33
N GLU A 133 -23.07 35.15 -6.03
CA GLU A 133 -22.75 36.54 -6.35
C GLU A 133 -21.56 37.04 -5.53
N LEU A 134 -21.50 36.70 -4.24
CA LEU A 134 -20.37 37.02 -3.37
C LEU A 134 -19.07 36.35 -3.85
N LEU A 135 -19.13 35.08 -4.25
CA LEU A 135 -17.96 34.37 -4.79
C LEU A 135 -17.51 34.96 -6.14
N ALA A 136 -18.44 35.36 -7.00
CA ALA A 136 -18.13 36.03 -8.25
C ALA A 136 -17.48 37.40 -8.01
N ALA A 137 -18.00 38.18 -7.05
CA ALA A 137 -17.42 39.46 -6.64
C ALA A 137 -16.01 39.28 -6.05
N LEU A 138 -15.79 38.25 -5.22
CA LEU A 138 -14.48 37.89 -4.67
C LEU A 138 -13.49 37.56 -5.79
N ALA A 139 -13.87 36.71 -6.75
CA ALA A 139 -13.03 36.34 -7.87
C ALA A 139 -12.64 37.56 -8.74
N LEU A 140 -13.61 38.43 -9.03
CA LEU A 140 -13.40 39.64 -9.84
C LEU A 140 -12.46 40.64 -9.15
N ARG A 141 -12.61 40.84 -7.83
CA ARG A 141 -11.83 41.83 -7.06
C ARG A 141 -10.49 41.29 -6.54
N TRP A 142 -10.22 39.99 -6.68
CA TRP A 142 -9.07 39.35 -6.05
C TRP A 142 -7.74 40.01 -6.42
N ALA A 143 -7.51 40.35 -7.69
CA ALA A 143 -6.25 40.96 -8.12
C ALA A 143 -5.97 42.30 -7.42
N ALA A 144 -6.99 43.13 -7.26
CA ALA A 144 -6.89 44.40 -6.54
C ALA A 144 -6.68 44.20 -5.03
N LEU A 145 -7.35 43.19 -4.44
CA LEU A 145 -7.20 42.86 -3.02
C LEU A 145 -5.81 42.28 -2.70
N ASN A 146 -5.26 41.47 -3.61
CA ASN A 146 -3.95 40.84 -3.43
C ASN A 146 -2.79 41.86 -3.49
N LEU A 147 -2.88 42.87 -4.36
CA LEU A 147 -1.87 43.94 -4.46
C LEU A 147 -1.75 44.75 -3.16
N ASN A 148 -2.84 44.88 -2.41
CA ASN A 148 -2.85 45.57 -1.11
C ASN A 148 -2.34 44.69 0.04
N GLY A 149 -1.80 43.50 -0.25
CA GLY A 149 -1.21 42.62 0.76
C GLY A 149 -2.23 41.97 1.69
N VAL A 150 -3.51 41.93 1.33
CA VAL A 150 -4.58 41.34 2.13
C VAL A 150 -4.47 39.82 2.03
N ARG A 151 -3.60 39.21 2.85
CA ARG A 151 -3.45 37.74 3.01
C ARG A 151 -4.80 37.06 3.24
N GLU A 152 -5.74 37.78 3.83
CA GLU A 152 -7.11 37.40 4.11
C GLU A 152 -7.89 37.08 2.83
N ALA A 153 -7.69 37.81 1.73
CA ALA A 153 -8.37 37.54 0.46
C ALA A 153 -7.96 36.18 -0.12
N THR A 154 -6.67 35.84 -0.03
CA THR A 154 -6.17 34.51 -0.41
C THR A 154 -6.75 33.42 0.47
N ARG A 155 -6.78 33.63 1.79
CA ARG A 155 -7.40 32.69 2.75
C ARG A 155 -8.87 32.47 2.44
N TRP A 156 -9.61 33.53 2.09
CA TRP A 156 -11.02 33.43 1.71
C TRP A 156 -11.25 32.65 0.43
N VAL A 157 -10.46 32.90 -0.61
CA VAL A 157 -10.52 32.12 -1.85
C VAL A 157 -10.33 30.64 -1.53
N ILE A 158 -9.29 30.30 -0.77
CA ILE A 158 -8.97 28.91 -0.43
C ILE A 158 -10.06 28.29 0.44
N HIS A 159 -10.54 28.99 1.47
CA HIS A 159 -11.62 28.50 2.33
C HIS A 159 -12.92 28.24 1.55
N ALA A 160 -13.34 29.19 0.70
CA ALA A 160 -14.52 29.02 -0.14
C ALA A 160 -14.36 27.84 -1.11
N LEU A 161 -13.17 27.63 -1.67
CA LEU A 161 -12.87 26.47 -2.50
C LEU A 161 -12.94 25.17 -1.68
N VAL A 162 -12.37 25.11 -0.48
CA VAL A 162 -12.41 23.92 0.40
C VAL A 162 -13.84 23.54 0.75
N VAL A 163 -14.66 24.52 1.14
CA VAL A 163 -16.06 24.30 1.54
C VAL A 163 -16.91 23.86 0.35
N ARG A 164 -16.79 24.54 -0.79
CA ARG A 164 -17.73 24.36 -1.93
C ARG A 164 -17.25 23.37 -2.99
N ALA A 165 -15.94 23.14 -3.09
CA ALA A 165 -15.34 22.14 -4.00
C ALA A 165 -14.95 20.85 -3.27
N ARG A 166 -15.35 20.66 -2.00
CA ARG A 166 -15.13 19.41 -1.27
C ARG A 166 -15.68 18.23 -2.06
N GLY A 167 -14.88 17.18 -2.25
CA GLY A 167 -15.26 16.01 -3.04
C GLY A 167 -15.14 16.18 -4.57
N ALA A 168 -14.68 17.34 -5.05
CA ALA A 168 -14.29 17.50 -6.45
C ALA A 168 -13.18 16.51 -6.86
N GLY A 169 -12.35 16.07 -5.90
CA GLY A 169 -11.36 15.00 -6.07
C GLY A 169 -10.38 15.30 -7.20
N GLY A 170 -9.92 16.54 -7.31
CA GLY A 170 -9.03 16.96 -8.40
C GLY A 170 -9.70 17.14 -9.77
N SER A 171 -11.04 17.20 -9.86
CA SER A 171 -11.75 17.26 -11.15
C SER A 171 -12.45 18.59 -11.42
N ARG A 172 -12.01 19.27 -12.48
CA ARG A 172 -12.63 20.49 -13.03
C ARG A 172 -14.13 20.34 -13.34
N ARG A 173 -14.58 19.14 -13.73
CA ARG A 173 -15.99 18.90 -14.12
C ARG A 173 -16.97 18.95 -12.94
N LYS A 174 -16.47 18.84 -11.71
CA LYS A 174 -17.29 18.86 -10.50
C LYS A 174 -17.47 20.27 -9.92
N LEU A 175 -16.84 21.28 -10.51
CA LEU A 175 -17.13 22.69 -10.21
C LEU A 175 -18.45 23.04 -10.90
N SER A 176 -19.55 23.01 -10.13
CA SER A 176 -20.92 23.05 -10.64
C SER A 176 -21.36 24.43 -11.12
N THR A 177 -20.80 25.52 -10.57
CA THR A 177 -21.27 26.88 -10.83
C THR A 177 -20.22 27.75 -11.55
N PRO A 178 -20.65 28.72 -12.36
CA PRO A 178 -19.75 29.69 -13.01
C PRO A 178 -18.91 30.50 -12.02
N ALA A 179 -19.49 30.92 -10.88
CA ALA A 179 -18.78 31.71 -9.88
C ALA A 179 -17.68 30.90 -9.19
N LEU A 180 -17.96 29.64 -8.82
CA LEU A 180 -16.94 28.76 -8.25
C LEU A 180 -15.83 28.46 -9.26
N LYS A 181 -16.17 28.33 -10.56
CA LYS A 181 -15.17 28.14 -11.62
C LYS A 181 -14.31 29.39 -11.83
N ALA A 182 -14.89 30.59 -11.74
CA ALA A 182 -14.15 31.84 -11.78
C ALA A 182 -13.19 31.95 -10.59
N LEU A 183 -13.69 31.63 -9.38
CA LEU A 183 -12.90 31.59 -8.16
C LEU A 183 -11.75 30.57 -8.23
N ALA A 184 -12.01 29.38 -8.80
CA ALA A 184 -10.98 28.36 -9.00
C ALA A 184 -9.89 28.76 -10.01
N GLY A 185 -10.18 29.72 -10.90
CA GLY A 185 -9.21 30.29 -11.85
C GLY A 185 -8.32 31.37 -11.25
N VAL A 186 -8.55 31.76 -10.00
CA VAL A 186 -7.75 32.76 -9.29
C VAL A 186 -6.41 32.14 -8.84
N PRO A 187 -5.25 32.77 -9.10
CA PRO A 187 -3.94 32.23 -8.70
C PRO A 187 -3.66 32.45 -7.21
N ALA A 188 -4.42 31.76 -6.36
CA ALA A 188 -4.37 31.90 -4.91
C ALA A 188 -3.28 31.06 -4.25
N PHE A 189 -2.83 29.97 -4.87
CA PHE A 189 -1.88 29.02 -4.26
C PHE A 189 -0.43 29.47 -4.52
N PRO A 190 0.40 29.66 -3.48
CA PRO A 190 1.80 29.99 -3.67
C PRO A 190 2.56 28.79 -4.25
N GLY A 191 3.33 29.03 -5.30
CA GLY A 191 4.28 28.09 -5.87
C GLY A 191 5.69 28.38 -5.38
N ILE A 192 6.59 27.41 -5.55
CA ILE A 192 8.02 27.67 -5.34
C ILE A 192 8.56 28.58 -6.44
N ALA A 193 9.44 29.50 -6.05
CA ALA A 193 10.15 30.34 -7.00
C ALA A 193 11.14 29.52 -7.82
N ALA A 194 11.21 29.77 -9.12
CA ALA A 194 12.24 29.18 -9.98
C ALA A 194 13.66 29.60 -9.56
N LEU A 195 13.80 30.75 -8.88
CA LEU A 195 15.07 31.32 -8.41
C LEU A 195 14.95 31.78 -6.95
N PRO A 196 15.99 31.57 -6.11
CA PRO A 196 16.04 32.11 -4.75
C PRO A 196 15.89 33.63 -4.74
N GLY A 197 14.97 34.16 -3.92
CA GLY A 197 14.77 35.61 -3.75
C GLY A 197 13.77 36.28 -4.71
N VAL A 198 13.16 35.52 -5.63
CA VAL A 198 12.04 36.00 -6.46
C VAL A 198 10.72 35.57 -5.80
N SER A 199 9.69 36.41 -5.82
CA SER A 199 8.34 35.98 -5.40
C SER A 199 7.93 34.78 -6.24
N GLY A 200 7.56 33.68 -5.59
CA GLY A 200 7.11 32.47 -6.27
C GLY A 200 5.95 32.74 -7.23
N GLU A 201 5.90 31.97 -8.31
CA GLU A 201 4.71 31.92 -9.17
C GLU A 201 3.50 31.54 -8.32
N ARG A 202 2.31 32.01 -8.69
CA ARG A 202 1.08 31.57 -8.02
C ARG A 202 0.24 30.77 -8.98
N TYR A 203 -0.35 29.69 -8.48
CA TYR A 203 -1.15 28.75 -9.26
C TYR A 203 -2.62 28.89 -8.90
N SER A 204 -3.48 28.71 -9.91
CA SER A 204 -4.92 28.58 -9.70
C SER A 204 -5.27 27.14 -9.35
N LEU A 205 -6.45 26.93 -8.75
CA LEU A 205 -6.93 25.55 -8.49
C LEU A 205 -7.08 24.76 -9.80
N LEU A 206 -7.39 25.43 -10.91
CA LEU A 206 -7.48 24.79 -12.22
C LEU A 206 -6.13 24.25 -12.68
N ASP A 207 -5.04 25.01 -12.49
CA ASP A 207 -3.68 24.56 -12.82
C ASP A 207 -3.31 23.33 -11.97
N LEU A 208 -3.62 23.37 -10.67
CA LEU A 208 -3.35 22.26 -9.76
C LEU A 208 -4.18 21.01 -10.09
N TYR A 209 -5.42 21.16 -10.57
CA TYR A 209 -6.23 20.04 -11.07
C TYR A 209 -5.65 19.40 -12.33
N GLU A 210 -5.09 20.20 -13.24
CA GLU A 210 -4.42 19.68 -14.44
C GLU A 210 -3.16 18.90 -14.06
N LEU A 211 -2.34 19.46 -13.17
CA LEU A 211 -1.17 18.78 -12.61
C LEU A 211 -1.52 17.46 -11.92
N HIS A 212 -2.52 17.47 -11.04
CA HIS A 212 -2.97 16.26 -10.35
C HIS A 212 -3.52 15.22 -11.32
N ARG A 213 -4.20 15.63 -12.40
CA ARG A 213 -4.68 14.70 -13.43
C ARG A 213 -3.54 13.98 -14.13
N GLU A 214 -2.46 14.69 -14.41
CA GLU A 214 -1.26 14.19 -15.08
C GLU A 214 -0.43 13.28 -14.17
N ARG A 215 -0.18 13.70 -12.93
CA ARG A 215 0.72 12.99 -12.00
C ARG A 215 0.01 12.04 -11.03
N LYS A 216 -1.32 12.09 -10.92
CA LYS A 216 -2.14 11.38 -9.92
C LYS A 216 -1.84 11.76 -8.46
N GLN A 217 -1.07 12.83 -8.25
CA GLN A 217 -0.74 13.39 -6.94
C GLN A 217 -0.39 14.87 -7.11
N LEU A 218 -0.58 15.64 -6.05
CA LEU A 218 -0.21 17.05 -6.02
C LEU A 218 1.09 17.21 -5.20
N PRO A 219 2.22 17.58 -5.84
CA PRO A 219 3.45 17.85 -5.13
C PRO A 219 3.37 19.18 -4.37
N TYR A 220 3.81 19.15 -3.11
CA TYR A 220 3.97 20.34 -2.28
C TYR A 220 5.34 20.37 -1.61
N VAL A 221 5.74 21.53 -1.11
CA VAL A 221 6.84 21.68 -0.16
C VAL A 221 6.42 22.62 0.97
N ARG A 222 7.09 22.50 2.12
CA ARG A 222 6.93 23.45 3.22
C ARG A 222 7.73 24.73 2.95
N PRO A 223 7.35 25.88 3.56
CA PRO A 223 8.08 27.12 3.43
C PRO A 223 9.57 26.98 3.76
N GLY A 224 10.41 27.68 3.00
CA GLY A 224 11.87 27.64 3.17
C GLY A 224 12.58 26.53 2.39
N PHE A 225 11.91 25.92 1.41
CA PHE A 225 12.55 25.05 0.43
C PHE A 225 13.45 25.88 -0.52
N THR A 226 14.75 25.56 -0.59
CA THR A 226 15.76 26.37 -1.31
C THR A 226 16.28 25.73 -2.59
N GLU A 227 15.92 24.47 -2.88
CA GLU A 227 16.39 23.80 -4.09
C GLU A 227 15.70 24.33 -5.35
N PRO A 228 16.32 24.16 -6.54
CA PRO A 228 15.71 24.58 -7.79
C PRO A 228 14.35 23.91 -8.03
N ALA A 229 13.37 24.73 -8.43
CA ALA A 229 12.05 24.24 -8.81
C ALA A 229 12.16 23.21 -9.93
N PRO A 230 11.37 22.12 -9.91
CA PRO A 230 11.29 21.25 -11.06
C PRO A 230 10.67 21.98 -12.25
N GLY A 231 10.77 21.36 -13.43
CA GLY A 231 10.05 21.81 -14.63
C GLY A 231 8.53 21.60 -14.58
N PHE A 232 7.94 21.49 -13.39
CA PHE A 232 6.50 21.36 -13.17
C PHE A 232 6.08 22.14 -11.91
N PRO A 233 4.81 22.56 -11.79
CA PRO A 233 4.35 23.32 -10.62
C PRO A 233 4.48 22.53 -9.32
N VAL A 234 4.97 23.17 -8.25
CA VAL A 234 5.01 22.63 -6.88
C VAL A 234 4.50 23.72 -5.94
N VAL A 235 3.55 23.36 -5.07
CA VAL A 235 2.90 24.32 -4.17
C VAL A 235 3.74 24.49 -2.90
N GLU A 236 4.10 25.72 -2.54
CA GLU A 236 4.65 26.04 -1.23
C GLU A 236 3.49 26.18 -0.23
N ALA A 237 3.43 25.32 0.78
CA ALA A 237 2.27 25.21 1.65
C ALA A 237 2.62 25.26 3.14
N GLU A 238 2.14 26.32 3.80
CA GLU A 238 2.05 26.41 5.26
C GLU A 238 1.09 25.35 5.83
N PRO A 239 1.15 24.99 7.13
CA PRO A 239 0.32 23.94 7.72
C PRO A 239 -1.18 24.06 7.44
N TRP A 240 -1.76 25.26 7.59
CA TRP A 240 -3.19 25.48 7.31
C TRP A 240 -3.54 25.29 5.82
N LEU A 241 -2.59 25.59 4.92
CA LEU A 241 -2.78 25.39 3.49
C LEU A 241 -2.66 23.91 3.12
N LEU A 242 -1.81 23.15 3.82
CA LEU A 242 -1.75 21.69 3.65
C LEU A 242 -3.09 21.04 4.00
N ASP A 243 -3.74 21.47 5.09
CA ASP A 243 -5.07 20.96 5.47
C ASP A 243 -6.11 21.28 4.38
N ALA A 244 -6.07 22.49 3.82
CA ALA A 244 -6.92 22.89 2.71
C ALA A 244 -6.65 22.07 1.44
N LEU A 245 -5.38 21.84 1.09
CA LEU A 245 -4.99 21.02 -0.06
C LEU A 245 -5.42 19.56 0.15
N ALA A 246 -5.29 19.01 1.35
CA ALA A 246 -5.71 17.65 1.67
C ALA A 246 -7.24 17.47 1.57
N ALA A 247 -8.01 18.52 1.84
CA ALA A 247 -9.45 18.52 1.63
C ALA A 247 -9.85 18.56 0.14
N LEU A 248 -9.03 19.19 -0.71
CA LEU A 248 -9.28 19.36 -2.15
C LEU A 248 -8.75 18.21 -3.01
N PHE A 249 -7.64 17.58 -2.59
CA PHE A 249 -6.91 16.57 -3.35
C PHE A 249 -6.81 15.26 -2.56
N PRO A 250 -7.07 14.11 -3.21
CA PRO A 250 -7.03 12.81 -2.53
C PRO A 250 -5.61 12.35 -2.17
N LYS A 251 -4.58 12.85 -2.87
CA LYS A 251 -3.19 12.47 -2.66
C LYS A 251 -2.28 13.69 -2.78
N LEU A 252 -1.60 13.99 -1.68
CA LEU A 252 -0.51 14.96 -1.62
C LEU A 252 0.81 14.21 -1.58
N GLU A 253 1.86 14.81 -2.16
CA GLU A 253 3.22 14.27 -2.14
C GLU A 253 4.17 15.34 -1.61
N ASP A 254 4.94 15.02 -0.58
CA ASP A 254 6.03 15.88 -0.15
C ASP A 254 7.17 15.79 -1.17
N TYR A 255 7.36 16.89 -1.88
CA TYR A 255 8.35 16.95 -2.95
C TYR A 255 9.78 16.95 -2.40
N ARG A 256 10.01 17.37 -1.15
CA ARG A 256 11.34 17.25 -0.52
C ARG A 256 11.75 15.79 -0.40
N GLU A 257 10.87 14.93 0.11
CA GLU A 257 11.14 13.48 0.21
C GLU A 257 11.36 12.85 -1.17
N THR A 258 10.66 13.35 -2.19
CA THR A 258 10.85 12.90 -3.57
C THR A 258 12.24 13.28 -4.09
N ARG A 259 12.66 14.53 -3.85
CA ARG A 259 14.01 15.00 -4.19
C ARG A 259 15.10 14.27 -3.45
N GLU A 260 14.95 14.03 -2.15
CA GLU A 260 15.91 13.26 -1.36
C GLU A 260 16.04 11.83 -1.89
N ARG A 261 14.91 11.20 -2.28
CA ARG A 261 14.92 9.89 -2.95
C ARG A 261 15.63 9.93 -4.31
N GLU A 262 15.36 10.93 -5.14
CA GLU A 262 16.04 11.12 -6.44
C GLU A 262 17.55 11.33 -6.26
N GLN A 263 17.95 12.21 -5.33
CA GLN A 263 19.36 12.48 -5.00
C GLN A 263 20.05 11.22 -4.46
N ALA A 264 19.39 10.46 -3.59
CA ALA A 264 19.93 9.20 -3.07
C ALA A 264 20.11 8.17 -4.20
N VAL A 265 19.19 8.10 -5.17
CA VAL A 265 19.31 7.23 -6.34
C VAL A 265 20.47 7.66 -7.23
N GLU A 266 20.61 8.95 -7.54
CA GLU A 266 21.73 9.47 -8.32
C GLU A 266 23.07 9.27 -7.61
N GLN A 267 23.13 9.50 -6.31
CA GLN A 267 24.31 9.24 -5.50
C GLN A 267 24.67 7.75 -5.51
N ARG A 268 23.69 6.85 -5.36
CA ARG A 268 23.92 5.40 -5.48
C ARG A 268 24.44 5.02 -6.86
N LYS A 269 23.90 5.58 -7.94
CA LYS A 269 24.40 5.33 -9.32
C LYS A 269 25.85 5.77 -9.48
N LEU A 270 26.22 6.92 -8.90
CA LEU A 270 27.59 7.44 -8.92
C LEU A 270 28.55 6.52 -8.15
N GLU A 271 28.17 6.14 -6.93
CA GLU A 271 28.96 5.29 -6.02
C GLU A 271 29.00 3.81 -6.44
N ALA A 272 28.04 3.37 -7.25
CA ALA A 272 27.94 1.99 -7.69
C ALA A 272 29.22 1.51 -8.38
N PRO A 273 29.71 0.30 -8.07
CA PRO A 273 30.82 -0.32 -8.78
C PRO A 273 30.52 -0.45 -10.27
N ALA A 274 31.56 -0.41 -11.10
CA ALA A 274 31.41 -0.71 -12.52
C ALA A 274 31.05 -2.19 -12.72
N LEU A 275 30.01 -2.46 -13.53
CA LEU A 275 29.65 -3.80 -13.96
C LEU A 275 30.70 -4.31 -14.94
N ALA A 276 31.27 -5.48 -14.67
CA ALA A 276 32.31 -6.05 -15.53
C ALA A 276 31.81 -6.24 -16.96
N ALA A 277 32.52 -5.65 -17.93
CA ALA A 277 32.17 -5.75 -19.35
C ALA A 277 32.52 -7.13 -19.96
N ALA A 278 33.50 -7.82 -19.37
CA ALA A 278 33.97 -9.13 -19.80
C ALA A 278 34.33 -9.99 -18.58
N PRO A 279 34.36 -11.33 -18.72
CA PRO A 279 34.91 -12.22 -17.71
C PRO A 279 36.38 -11.87 -17.38
N PRO A 280 36.84 -12.08 -16.14
CA PRO A 280 38.24 -11.88 -15.79
C PRO A 280 39.13 -12.87 -16.56
N GLU A 281 40.37 -12.48 -16.85
CA GLU A 281 41.35 -13.36 -17.53
C GLU A 281 41.63 -14.66 -16.74
N ALA A 282 41.47 -14.60 -15.41
CA ALA A 282 41.61 -15.75 -14.54
C ALA A 282 40.41 -16.71 -14.58
N ALA A 283 39.33 -16.40 -15.28
CA ALA A 283 38.17 -17.29 -15.38
C ALA A 283 38.57 -18.61 -16.06
N LEU A 284 38.23 -19.74 -15.40
CA LEU A 284 38.44 -21.08 -15.97
C LEU A 284 37.65 -21.27 -17.26
N PHE A 285 36.41 -20.79 -17.26
CA PHE A 285 35.49 -20.94 -18.38
C PHE A 285 34.40 -19.88 -18.28
N SER A 286 33.90 -19.41 -19.42
CA SER A 286 32.84 -18.40 -19.45
C SER A 286 31.85 -18.66 -20.57
N VAL A 287 30.63 -18.16 -20.39
CA VAL A 287 29.54 -18.26 -21.35
C VAL A 287 28.83 -16.92 -21.45
N ALA A 288 28.61 -16.44 -22.67
CA ALA A 288 27.83 -15.25 -22.94
C ALA A 288 26.32 -15.51 -22.72
N VAL A 289 25.65 -14.65 -21.97
CA VAL A 289 24.20 -14.66 -21.78
C VAL A 289 23.60 -13.64 -22.74
N LYS A 290 22.67 -14.07 -23.58
CA LYS A 290 21.87 -13.21 -24.47
C LYS A 290 20.48 -13.83 -24.68
N ASP A 291 19.67 -13.82 -23.63
CA ASP A 291 18.33 -14.40 -23.63
C ASP A 291 17.38 -13.60 -22.74
N LYS A 292 16.11 -13.49 -23.13
CA LYS A 292 15.03 -12.78 -22.40
C LYS A 292 15.39 -11.36 -21.93
N GLY A 293 16.13 -10.62 -22.74
CA GLY A 293 16.56 -9.24 -22.44
C GLY A 293 17.71 -9.16 -21.44
N LEU A 294 18.28 -10.28 -21.01
CA LEU A 294 19.53 -10.32 -20.26
C LEU A 294 20.69 -10.35 -21.24
N SER A 295 21.74 -9.57 -20.96
CA SER A 295 22.99 -9.59 -21.72
C SER A 295 24.19 -9.54 -20.79
N GLY A 296 25.22 -10.35 -21.01
CA GLY A 296 26.43 -10.32 -20.20
C GLY A 296 27.17 -11.64 -20.21
N HIS A 297 27.87 -11.98 -19.13
CA HIS A 297 28.63 -13.21 -19.03
C HIS A 297 28.45 -13.89 -17.68
N LEU A 298 28.47 -15.22 -17.70
CA LEU A 298 28.68 -16.05 -16.51
C LEU A 298 30.03 -16.74 -16.65
N TRP A 299 30.74 -16.91 -15.55
CA TRP A 299 32.03 -17.58 -15.53
C TRP A 299 32.28 -18.34 -14.24
N VAL A 300 33.28 -19.21 -14.31
CA VAL A 300 33.78 -19.99 -13.17
C VAL A 300 35.19 -19.54 -12.87
N GLU A 301 35.50 -19.27 -11.61
CA GLU A 301 36.85 -18.94 -11.17
C GLU A 301 37.59 -20.18 -10.63
N PRO A 302 38.93 -20.21 -10.70
CA PRO A 302 39.74 -21.33 -10.22
C PRO A 302 39.73 -21.45 -8.70
N ASP A 303 39.52 -20.32 -8.02
CA ASP A 303 39.37 -20.26 -6.58
C ASP A 303 37.89 -20.09 -6.21
N MET A 304 37.33 -21.13 -5.59
CA MET A 304 35.96 -21.17 -5.11
C MET A 304 35.84 -20.63 -3.67
N SER A 305 36.91 -20.04 -3.12
CA SER A 305 36.88 -19.34 -1.84
C SER A 305 35.97 -18.11 -1.86
N TYR A 306 35.76 -17.52 -3.05
CA TYR A 306 34.86 -16.41 -3.26
C TYR A 306 33.40 -16.87 -3.33
N GLU A 307 32.50 -16.02 -2.82
CA GLU A 307 31.06 -16.26 -2.90
C GLU A 307 30.60 -16.26 -4.38
N PRO A 308 29.77 -17.24 -4.80
CA PRO A 308 29.24 -17.33 -6.16
C PRO A 308 28.16 -16.27 -6.39
N VAL A 309 28.63 -15.04 -6.62
CA VAL A 309 27.79 -13.85 -6.79
C VAL A 309 27.66 -13.51 -8.27
N ILE A 310 26.41 -13.35 -8.71
CA ILE A 310 26.10 -12.75 -10.01
C ILE A 310 25.78 -11.28 -9.76
N GLU A 311 26.58 -10.41 -10.34
CA GLU A 311 26.35 -8.96 -10.36
C GLU A 311 25.31 -8.65 -11.44
N LEU A 312 24.19 -8.08 -11.01
CA LEU A 312 23.12 -7.59 -11.86
C LEU A 312 23.23 -6.08 -11.94
N GLY A 313 23.23 -5.53 -13.15
CA GLY A 313 23.48 -4.12 -13.34
C GLY A 313 22.80 -3.52 -14.55
N ASP A 314 22.82 -2.20 -14.63
CA ASP A 314 22.35 -1.42 -15.77
C ASP A 314 23.31 -0.26 -16.03
N GLU A 315 23.36 0.22 -17.27
CA GLU A 315 24.26 1.33 -17.68
C GLU A 315 25.75 1.13 -17.29
N GLY A 316 26.20 -0.12 -17.16
CA GLY A 316 27.57 -0.44 -16.78
C GLY A 316 27.86 -0.28 -15.28
N LYS A 317 26.83 -0.21 -14.44
CA LYS A 317 26.94 -0.12 -12.98
C LYS A 317 26.27 -1.31 -12.29
N VAL A 318 26.84 -1.79 -11.20
CA VAL A 318 26.27 -2.89 -10.39
C VAL A 318 25.15 -2.33 -9.51
N ILE A 319 23.96 -2.93 -9.63
CA ILE A 319 22.79 -2.59 -8.81
C ILE A 319 22.65 -3.58 -7.67
N GLU A 320 22.67 -4.87 -7.99
CA GLU A 320 22.42 -5.93 -7.03
C GLU A 320 23.44 -7.06 -7.19
N ARG A 321 23.91 -7.59 -6.07
CA ARG A 321 24.71 -8.82 -6.01
C ARG A 321 23.83 -9.97 -5.56
N ARG A 322 23.61 -10.95 -6.43
CA ARG A 322 22.68 -12.05 -6.18
C ARG A 322 23.37 -13.40 -6.18
N THR A 323 23.18 -14.15 -5.11
CA THR A 323 23.56 -15.56 -5.02
C THR A 323 22.36 -16.42 -5.38
N LEU A 324 22.44 -17.14 -6.50
CA LEU A 324 21.38 -18.08 -6.88
C LEU A 324 21.51 -19.35 -6.04
N LYS A 325 20.47 -19.66 -5.26
CA LYS A 325 20.42 -20.82 -4.34
C LYS A 325 20.59 -22.19 -5.03
N GLU A 326 20.59 -22.27 -6.35
CA GLU A 326 20.46 -23.51 -7.13
C GLU A 326 21.76 -24.30 -7.35
N GLY A 327 22.74 -24.16 -6.48
CA GLY A 327 23.82 -25.15 -6.37
C GLY A 327 24.89 -25.15 -7.47
N TYR A 328 24.82 -24.23 -8.44
CA TYR A 328 25.85 -24.00 -9.46
C TYR A 328 26.71 -22.80 -9.06
N PRO A 329 27.89 -23.00 -8.47
CA PRO A 329 28.66 -21.89 -7.95
C PRO A 329 29.40 -21.17 -9.11
N CYS A 330 28.81 -20.12 -9.64
CA CYS A 330 29.41 -19.29 -10.68
C CYS A 330 29.33 -17.82 -10.31
N ARG A 331 30.21 -17.03 -10.93
CA ARG A 331 30.12 -15.58 -10.93
C ARG A 331 29.56 -15.09 -12.25
N GLY A 332 29.12 -13.84 -12.27
CA GLY A 332 28.58 -13.27 -13.48
C GLY A 332 28.45 -11.76 -13.40
N ALA A 333 28.41 -11.14 -14.57
CA ALA A 333 28.04 -9.75 -14.75
C ALA A 333 26.96 -9.72 -15.82
N ILE A 334 25.73 -9.41 -15.41
CA ILE A 334 24.54 -9.47 -16.24
C ILE A 334 23.87 -8.10 -16.26
N LYS A 335 23.85 -7.51 -17.46
CA LYS A 335 23.03 -6.34 -17.74
C LYS A 335 21.56 -6.74 -17.80
N VAL A 336 20.74 -6.00 -17.05
CA VAL A 336 19.29 -6.15 -16.99
C VAL A 336 18.60 -4.94 -17.63
N PRO A 337 17.39 -5.09 -18.20
CA PRO A 337 16.65 -3.95 -18.73
C PRO A 337 16.21 -2.98 -17.62
N VAL A 338 16.33 -1.66 -17.86
CA VAL A 338 15.93 -0.55 -16.94
C VAL A 338 14.59 -0.80 -16.24
N ILE A 339 13.58 -1.31 -16.97
CA ILE A 339 12.21 -1.55 -16.47
C ILE A 339 12.17 -2.56 -15.29
N ARG A 340 13.28 -3.25 -15.01
CA ARG A 340 13.39 -4.24 -13.93
C ARG A 340 14.16 -3.74 -12.71
N VAL A 341 14.64 -2.51 -12.73
CA VAL A 341 15.33 -1.90 -11.59
C VAL A 341 14.27 -1.25 -10.69
N SER A 342 14.39 -1.42 -9.36
CA SER A 342 13.54 -0.71 -8.40
C SER A 342 13.68 0.81 -8.56
N GLU A 343 12.66 1.57 -8.16
CA GLU A 343 12.73 3.04 -8.17
C GLU A 343 13.86 3.57 -7.29
N THR A 344 14.19 2.84 -6.22
CA THR A 344 15.30 3.09 -5.29
C THR A 344 16.67 2.68 -5.82
N TRP A 345 16.74 2.03 -7.00
CA TRP A 345 17.97 1.58 -7.66
C TRP A 345 18.85 0.66 -6.79
N ASP A 346 18.25 -0.13 -5.89
CA ASP A 346 18.93 -1.03 -4.95
C ASP A 346 18.67 -2.51 -5.23
N LYS A 347 17.66 -2.81 -6.06
CA LYS A 347 17.17 -4.18 -6.31
C LYS A 347 16.78 -4.36 -7.77
N VAL A 348 16.96 -5.60 -8.25
CA VAL A 348 16.61 -6.02 -9.61
C VAL A 348 15.49 -7.05 -9.56
N ASN A 349 14.32 -6.69 -10.05
CA ASN A 349 13.15 -7.57 -10.11
C ASN A 349 13.17 -8.44 -11.38
N LEU A 350 13.85 -9.59 -11.31
CA LEU A 350 13.87 -10.56 -12.40
C LEU A 350 12.52 -11.28 -12.55
N ALA A 351 11.99 -11.32 -13.78
CA ALA A 351 10.84 -12.15 -14.08
C ALA A 351 11.21 -13.64 -14.06
N ARG A 352 10.26 -14.54 -13.74
CA ARG A 352 10.47 -16.01 -13.74
C ARG A 352 11.14 -16.54 -15.03
N LYS A 353 10.83 -15.96 -16.19
CA LYS A 353 11.45 -16.33 -17.48
C LYS A 353 12.93 -15.95 -17.57
N GLN A 354 13.33 -14.83 -16.96
CA GLN A 354 14.71 -14.35 -16.90
C GLN A 354 15.52 -15.18 -15.90
N GLU A 355 14.96 -15.49 -14.73
CA GLU A 355 15.60 -16.43 -13.79
C GLU A 355 15.80 -17.80 -14.43
N SER A 356 14.79 -18.31 -15.12
CA SER A 356 14.91 -19.56 -15.89
C SER A 356 15.98 -19.47 -16.99
N ALA A 357 16.15 -18.32 -17.64
CA ALA A 357 17.20 -18.10 -18.63
C ALA A 357 18.61 -18.10 -18.00
N LEU A 358 18.79 -17.46 -16.84
CA LEU A 358 20.04 -17.51 -16.08
C LEU A 358 20.37 -18.95 -15.68
N ARG A 359 19.42 -19.70 -15.13
CA ARG A 359 19.61 -21.10 -14.77
C ARG A 359 20.01 -21.97 -15.97
N ARG A 360 19.38 -21.75 -17.14
CA ARG A 360 19.78 -22.41 -18.38
C ARG A 360 21.22 -22.05 -18.79
N ALA A 361 21.59 -20.77 -18.68
CA ALA A 361 22.95 -20.32 -18.98
C ALA A 361 23.99 -20.90 -18.02
N MET A 362 23.68 -21.01 -16.72
CA MET A 362 24.53 -21.69 -15.73
C MET A 362 24.68 -23.18 -16.06
N ASN A 363 23.60 -23.88 -16.38
CA ASN A 363 23.67 -25.29 -16.77
C ASN A 363 24.51 -25.47 -18.05
N ARG A 364 24.37 -24.55 -19.02
CA ARG A 364 25.20 -24.52 -20.24
C ARG A 364 26.67 -24.29 -19.92
N LEU A 365 26.99 -23.32 -19.05
CA LEU A 365 28.35 -23.03 -18.59
C LEU A 365 29.06 -24.29 -18.08
N TYR A 366 28.41 -25.04 -17.18
CA TYR A 366 29.00 -26.27 -16.66
C TYR A 366 29.04 -27.43 -17.65
N ARG A 367 28.06 -27.54 -18.55
CA ARG A 367 28.08 -28.57 -19.60
C ARG A 367 29.24 -28.36 -20.57
N GLU A 368 29.48 -27.12 -20.97
CA GLU A 368 30.57 -26.78 -21.88
C GLU A 368 31.93 -26.93 -21.18
N LEU A 369 32.05 -26.50 -19.92
CA LEU A 369 33.23 -26.75 -19.07
C LEU A 369 33.56 -28.25 -18.97
N VAL A 370 32.56 -29.08 -18.66
CA VAL A 370 32.73 -30.54 -18.53
C VAL A 370 33.09 -31.18 -19.87
N ALA A 371 32.50 -30.74 -20.97
CA ALA A 371 32.82 -31.25 -22.30
C ALA A 371 34.26 -30.91 -22.72
N ALA A 372 34.71 -29.68 -22.47
CA ALA A 372 36.09 -29.27 -22.74
C ALA A 372 37.10 -30.06 -21.88
N TYR A 373 36.73 -30.37 -20.62
CA TYR A 373 37.60 -31.14 -19.74
C TYR A 373 37.65 -32.62 -20.13
N GLU A 374 36.52 -33.21 -20.51
CA GLU A 374 36.42 -34.56 -21.07
C GLU A 374 37.33 -34.71 -22.29
N GLN A 375 37.27 -33.76 -23.23
CA GLN A 375 38.13 -33.73 -24.41
C GLN A 375 39.62 -33.63 -24.05
N ALA A 376 39.99 -32.84 -23.04
CA ALA A 376 41.37 -32.74 -22.57
C ALA A 376 41.88 -34.04 -21.91
N LEU A 377 40.99 -34.92 -21.45
CA LEU A 377 41.32 -36.20 -20.83
C LEU A 377 41.39 -37.37 -21.81
N GLU A 378 40.96 -37.22 -23.07
CA GLU A 378 40.94 -38.32 -24.03
C GLU A 378 42.33 -38.96 -24.22
N PRO A 379 42.44 -40.31 -24.17
CA PRO A 379 43.72 -41.03 -24.15
C PRO A 379 44.53 -41.03 -25.46
N GLY A 380 44.24 -40.15 -26.42
CA GLY A 380 44.94 -40.03 -27.71
C GLY A 380 45.59 -38.67 -27.99
N GLY A 381 45.45 -37.69 -27.09
CA GLY A 381 46.03 -36.36 -27.30
C GLY A 381 47.53 -36.32 -27.02
N GLU A 382 48.30 -35.67 -27.91
CA GLU A 382 49.72 -35.40 -27.68
C GLU A 382 49.94 -34.58 -26.39
N GLY A 383 51.00 -34.90 -25.65
CA GLY A 383 51.36 -34.21 -24.40
C GLY A 383 50.74 -34.80 -23.13
N THR A 384 51.11 -34.21 -21.99
CA THR A 384 50.60 -34.55 -20.66
C THR A 384 49.18 -34.00 -20.46
N ILE A 385 48.40 -34.58 -19.53
CA ILE A 385 47.06 -34.05 -19.16
C ILE A 385 47.14 -32.56 -18.79
N ALA A 386 48.20 -32.14 -18.10
CA ALA A 386 48.40 -30.75 -17.72
C ALA A 386 48.63 -29.82 -18.92
N GLU A 387 49.28 -30.28 -19.99
CA GLU A 387 49.46 -29.51 -21.22
C GLU A 387 48.16 -29.41 -22.01
N ARG A 388 47.40 -30.52 -22.11
CA ARG A 388 46.10 -30.51 -22.78
C ARG A 388 45.07 -29.65 -22.07
N VAL A 389 45.04 -29.68 -20.74
CA VAL A 389 44.21 -28.78 -19.93
C VAL A 389 44.62 -27.31 -20.16
N ARG A 390 45.91 -27.01 -20.17
CA ARG A 390 46.39 -25.64 -20.46
C ARG A 390 46.06 -25.18 -21.88
N ALA A 391 46.10 -26.09 -22.86
CA ALA A 391 45.70 -25.79 -24.24
C ALA A 391 44.20 -25.50 -24.35
N ALA A 392 43.36 -26.23 -23.61
CA ALA A 392 41.90 -26.08 -23.66
C ALA A 392 41.38 -24.88 -22.86
N PHE A 393 41.98 -24.57 -21.71
CA PHE A 393 41.46 -23.59 -20.74
C PHE A 393 42.39 -22.39 -20.51
N GLY A 394 43.56 -22.37 -21.14
CA GLY A 394 44.56 -21.31 -20.98
C GLY A 394 45.73 -21.71 -20.06
N PRO A 395 46.86 -20.99 -20.17
CA PRO A 395 48.14 -21.40 -19.55
C PRO A 395 48.11 -21.39 -18.01
N ALA A 396 47.24 -20.59 -17.40
CA ALA A 396 47.11 -20.49 -15.94
C ALA A 396 46.26 -21.61 -15.31
N VAL A 397 45.55 -22.41 -16.13
CA VAL A 397 44.60 -23.41 -15.62
C VAL A 397 45.29 -24.75 -15.39
N THR A 398 45.18 -25.26 -14.17
CA THR A 398 45.70 -26.58 -13.79
C THR A 398 44.57 -27.60 -13.64
N PRO A 399 44.85 -28.91 -13.84
CA PRO A 399 43.87 -29.96 -13.56
C PRO A 399 43.33 -29.91 -12.13
N ALA A 400 44.17 -29.53 -11.16
CA ALA A 400 43.77 -29.37 -9.76
C ALA A 400 42.74 -28.24 -9.57
N ALA A 401 42.89 -27.12 -10.27
CA ALA A 401 41.93 -26.02 -10.22
C ALA A 401 40.55 -26.44 -10.76
N LEU A 402 40.51 -27.13 -11.91
CA LEU A 402 39.27 -27.68 -12.46
C LEU A 402 38.62 -28.67 -11.48
N ASN A 403 39.42 -29.52 -10.83
CA ASN A 403 38.91 -30.49 -9.88
C ASN A 403 38.28 -29.81 -8.65
N ARG A 404 38.89 -28.74 -8.11
CA ARG A 404 38.34 -27.95 -6.99
C ARG A 404 36.95 -27.37 -7.28
N VAL A 405 36.64 -27.08 -8.54
CA VAL A 405 35.31 -26.60 -8.95
C VAL A 405 34.35 -27.76 -9.19
N LEU A 406 34.77 -28.75 -9.97
CA LEU A 406 33.88 -29.81 -10.47
C LEU A 406 33.55 -30.84 -9.39
N GLN A 407 34.46 -31.13 -8.45
CA GLN A 407 34.24 -32.11 -7.39
C GLN A 407 33.10 -31.68 -6.44
N PRO A 408 33.06 -30.46 -5.85
CA PRO A 408 31.93 -30.04 -5.02
C PRO A 408 30.59 -30.06 -5.77
N LEU A 409 30.59 -29.69 -7.05
CA LEU A 409 29.39 -29.75 -7.88
C LEU A 409 28.90 -31.19 -8.07
N LEU A 410 29.82 -32.13 -8.38
CA LEU A 410 29.53 -33.55 -8.47
C LEU A 410 28.92 -34.09 -7.17
N LEU A 411 29.55 -33.80 -6.03
CA LEU A 411 29.09 -34.25 -4.71
C LEU A 411 27.71 -33.65 -4.36
N ARG A 412 27.49 -32.37 -4.66
CA ARG A 412 26.20 -31.71 -4.44
C ARG A 412 25.12 -32.33 -5.32
N LEU A 413 25.37 -32.47 -6.62
CA LEU A 413 24.43 -33.13 -7.53
C LEU A 413 24.15 -34.56 -7.11
N HIS A 414 25.14 -35.30 -6.59
CA HIS A 414 24.95 -36.64 -6.05
C HIS A 414 24.00 -36.66 -4.84
N ARG A 415 24.17 -35.72 -3.90
CA ARG A 415 23.38 -35.63 -2.66
C ARG A 415 21.93 -35.20 -2.87
N VAL A 416 21.65 -34.38 -3.88
CA VAL A 416 20.26 -33.99 -4.22
C VAL A 416 19.53 -35.22 -4.79
N ARG A 417 18.81 -35.92 -3.91
CA ARG A 417 17.93 -37.07 -4.20
C ARG A 417 16.54 -36.55 -4.59
N GLY A 418 16.14 -36.73 -5.85
CA GLY A 418 14.83 -36.29 -6.34
C GLY A 418 14.73 -36.23 -7.87
N GLU A 419 13.58 -35.79 -8.38
CA GLU A 419 13.35 -35.57 -9.81
C GLU A 419 14.22 -34.43 -10.34
N ARG A 420 15.44 -34.77 -10.78
CA ARG A 420 16.31 -33.83 -11.49
C ARG A 420 15.71 -33.47 -12.83
N LYS A 421 15.89 -32.22 -13.27
CA LYS A 421 15.55 -31.81 -14.63
C LYS A 421 16.41 -32.57 -15.63
N SER A 422 15.91 -32.82 -16.83
CA SER A 422 16.62 -33.61 -17.85
C SER A 422 18.04 -33.10 -18.13
N SER A 423 18.24 -31.77 -18.16
CA SER A 423 19.55 -31.15 -18.36
C SER A 423 20.55 -31.41 -17.24
N GLU A 424 20.09 -31.47 -16.00
CA GLU A 424 20.93 -31.76 -14.82
C GLU A 424 21.30 -33.23 -14.75
N ARG A 425 20.41 -34.13 -15.20
CA ARG A 425 20.70 -35.57 -15.33
C ARG A 425 21.85 -35.82 -16.28
N THR A 426 21.85 -35.15 -17.43
CA THR A 426 22.93 -35.26 -18.43
C THR A 426 24.26 -34.75 -17.87
N LEU A 427 24.25 -33.57 -17.24
CA LEU A 427 25.46 -33.00 -16.62
C LEU A 427 26.00 -33.91 -15.51
N TYR A 428 25.14 -34.40 -14.62
CA TYR A 428 25.53 -35.34 -13.57
C TYR A 428 26.12 -36.64 -14.13
N ARG A 429 25.51 -37.22 -15.17
CA ARG A 429 26.03 -38.43 -15.81
C ARG A 429 27.45 -38.23 -16.31
N LYS A 430 27.72 -37.11 -16.99
CA LYS A 430 29.07 -36.77 -17.46
C LYS A 430 30.05 -36.57 -16.29
N LEU A 431 29.67 -35.79 -15.29
CA LEU A 431 30.50 -35.57 -14.09
C LEU A 431 30.82 -36.86 -13.34
N ARG A 432 29.88 -37.82 -13.30
CA ARG A 432 30.04 -39.10 -12.62
C ARG A 432 31.14 -39.96 -13.26
N ALA A 433 31.28 -39.89 -14.58
CA ALA A 433 32.28 -40.63 -15.35
C ALA A 433 33.69 -40.00 -15.30
N LEU A 434 33.80 -38.71 -14.97
CA LEU A 434 35.08 -38.00 -14.92
C LEU A 434 35.91 -38.38 -13.68
N PRO A 435 37.25 -38.50 -13.80
CA PRO A 435 38.14 -38.79 -12.68
C PRO A 435 38.37 -37.55 -11.79
N LEU A 436 37.41 -37.25 -10.93
CA LEU A 436 37.41 -36.05 -10.06
C LEU A 436 37.75 -36.36 -8.59
N LEU A 437 37.74 -37.63 -8.17
CA LEU A 437 37.94 -38.00 -6.78
C LEU A 437 39.39 -38.41 -6.55
N ALA A 438 40.12 -37.63 -5.75
CA ALA A 438 41.50 -37.94 -5.39
C ALA A 438 41.58 -38.96 -4.26
N LEU A 439 42.33 -40.04 -4.50
CA LEU A 439 42.77 -40.98 -3.47
C LEU A 439 43.98 -40.40 -2.72
N GLY A 440 44.30 -40.97 -1.56
CA GLY A 440 45.44 -40.56 -0.73
C GLY A 440 46.81 -40.73 -1.40
N ASN A 441 46.89 -41.52 -2.48
CA ASN A 441 48.09 -41.66 -3.31
C ASN A 441 48.15 -40.66 -4.48
N GLY A 442 47.21 -39.72 -4.56
CA GLY A 442 47.12 -38.73 -5.64
C GLY A 442 46.47 -39.24 -6.94
N ARG A 443 46.12 -40.53 -7.03
CA ARG A 443 45.39 -41.07 -8.18
C ARG A 443 43.95 -40.52 -8.17
N LEU A 444 43.51 -40.03 -9.31
CA LEU A 444 42.13 -39.62 -9.53
C LEU A 444 41.29 -40.80 -10.02
N ILE A 445 40.11 -41.01 -9.43
CA ILE A 445 39.11 -42.00 -9.86
C ILE A 445 37.75 -41.31 -10.11
N SER A 446 36.91 -41.94 -10.93
CA SER A 446 35.55 -41.44 -11.19
C SER A 446 34.60 -41.79 -10.05
N LEU A 447 33.45 -41.12 -9.98
CA LEU A 447 32.43 -41.47 -8.99
C LEU A 447 31.81 -42.85 -9.28
N GLU A 448 31.78 -43.29 -10.54
CA GLU A 448 31.35 -44.66 -10.90
C GLU A 448 32.28 -45.69 -10.25
N VAL A 449 33.58 -45.56 -10.49
CA VAL A 449 34.60 -46.44 -9.90
C VAL A 449 34.57 -46.36 -8.38
N ALA A 450 34.43 -45.16 -7.80
CA ALA A 450 34.36 -45.00 -6.36
C ALA A 450 33.15 -45.73 -5.76
N LEU A 451 31.96 -45.65 -6.37
CA LEU A 451 30.75 -46.34 -5.90
C LEU A 451 30.86 -47.86 -5.97
N ASP A 452 31.60 -48.37 -6.96
CA ASP A 452 31.81 -49.81 -7.16
C ASP A 452 32.89 -50.35 -6.21
N GLU A 453 34.05 -49.68 -6.10
CA GLU A 453 35.19 -50.11 -5.30
C GLU A 453 35.10 -49.74 -3.81
N ARG A 454 34.31 -48.72 -3.47
CA ARG A 454 34.10 -48.17 -2.11
C ARG A 454 35.40 -47.98 -1.31
N PRO A 455 36.38 -47.22 -1.82
CA PRO A 455 37.63 -46.99 -1.10
C PRO A 455 37.37 -46.25 0.23
N ASN A 456 37.87 -46.81 1.34
CA ASN A 456 37.74 -46.22 2.68
C ASN A 456 38.24 -44.76 2.75
N GLN A 457 39.22 -44.40 1.91
CA GLN A 457 39.78 -43.04 1.83
C GLN A 457 38.74 -41.97 1.43
N LEU A 458 37.65 -42.36 0.74
CA LEU A 458 36.59 -41.44 0.31
C LEU A 458 35.37 -41.43 1.25
N GLU A 459 35.42 -42.16 2.37
CA GLU A 459 34.30 -42.26 3.31
C GLU A 459 33.87 -40.88 3.87
N HIS A 460 34.84 -40.01 4.14
CA HIS A 460 34.62 -38.64 4.63
C HIS A 460 33.76 -37.77 3.69
N LEU A 461 33.65 -38.12 2.40
CA LEU A 461 32.82 -37.40 1.44
C LEU A 461 31.33 -37.74 1.56
N GLY A 462 30.97 -38.75 2.36
CA GLY A 462 29.59 -39.18 2.57
C GLY A 462 28.95 -39.78 1.32
N LEU A 463 29.73 -40.44 0.47
CA LEU A 463 29.26 -41.06 -0.77
C LEU A 463 28.37 -42.29 -0.52
N TRP A 464 28.57 -42.98 0.60
CA TRP A 464 28.01 -44.30 0.85
C TRP A 464 26.68 -44.29 1.60
N PHE A 465 26.00 -43.15 1.72
CA PHE A 465 24.75 -43.04 2.49
C PHE A 465 23.73 -44.10 2.02
N VAL A 466 23.54 -45.13 2.84
CA VAL A 466 22.51 -46.14 2.68
C VAL A 466 21.19 -45.39 2.81
N ALA A 467 20.41 -45.30 1.73
CA ALA A 467 19.06 -44.76 1.85
C ALA A 467 18.30 -45.54 2.93
N PRO A 468 17.51 -44.88 3.78
CA PRO A 468 16.63 -45.57 4.71
C PRO A 468 15.83 -46.64 3.95
N PRO A 469 15.63 -47.85 4.52
CA PRO A 469 14.96 -48.97 3.85
C PRO A 469 13.65 -48.59 3.15
N GLU A 470 12.92 -47.62 3.73
CA GLU A 470 11.64 -47.09 3.26
C GLU A 470 11.68 -46.49 1.84
N TRP A 471 12.81 -45.91 1.41
CA TRP A 471 12.93 -45.37 0.05
C TRP A 471 12.98 -46.49 -1.00
N LYS A 472 13.62 -47.62 -0.67
CA LYS A 472 13.69 -48.78 -1.58
C LYS A 472 12.32 -49.43 -1.69
N GLN A 473 11.54 -49.46 -0.60
CA GLN A 473 10.14 -49.90 -0.62
C GLN A 473 9.27 -49.01 -1.51
N LYS A 474 9.32 -47.67 -1.34
CA LYS A 474 8.54 -46.76 -2.20
C LYS A 474 8.93 -46.78 -3.68
N LEU A 475 10.21 -47.00 -3.99
CA LEU A 475 10.66 -47.12 -5.38
C LEU A 475 10.24 -48.47 -5.97
N ALA A 476 10.33 -49.56 -5.20
CA ALA A 476 9.85 -50.89 -5.57
C ALA A 476 8.33 -50.90 -5.79
N GLU A 477 7.54 -50.32 -4.88
CA GLU A 477 6.09 -50.17 -5.02
C GLU A 477 5.71 -49.36 -6.28
N LYS A 478 6.53 -48.36 -6.65
CA LYS A 478 6.29 -47.53 -7.85
C LYS A 478 6.70 -48.22 -9.14
N THR A 479 7.71 -49.10 -9.12
CA THR A 479 8.06 -49.97 -10.26
C THR A 479 7.06 -51.11 -10.43
N ASP A 480 6.63 -51.74 -9.33
CA ASP A 480 5.65 -52.83 -9.34
C ASP A 480 4.26 -52.32 -9.78
N ALA A 481 3.88 -51.08 -9.41
CA ALA A 481 2.67 -50.44 -9.91
C ALA A 481 2.75 -50.03 -11.40
N ALA A 482 3.95 -49.81 -11.94
CA ALA A 482 4.14 -49.54 -13.36
C ALA A 482 4.18 -50.82 -14.21
N GLU A 483 4.59 -51.94 -13.62
CA GLU A 483 4.65 -53.26 -14.26
C GLU A 483 3.31 -54.03 -14.16
N ALA A 484 2.45 -53.69 -13.19
CA ALA A 484 1.09 -54.23 -13.04
C ALA A 484 0.01 -53.50 -13.85
N ALA A 485 0.36 -52.45 -14.62
CA ALA A 485 -0.57 -51.83 -15.54
C ALA A 485 -0.72 -52.72 -16.79
N PRO A 486 -1.93 -53.24 -17.12
CA PRO A 486 -2.12 -54.13 -18.26
C PRO A 486 -1.72 -53.46 -19.57
N GLU A 487 -0.99 -54.18 -20.41
CA GLU A 487 -0.62 -53.78 -21.77
C GLU A 487 -1.86 -53.23 -22.50
N PRO A 488 -1.83 -51.99 -23.03
CA PRO A 488 -2.93 -51.48 -23.82
C PRO A 488 -3.09 -52.34 -25.07
N ALA A 489 -4.30 -52.89 -25.25
CA ALA A 489 -4.66 -53.69 -26.42
C ALA A 489 -4.31 -52.96 -27.74
N PRO A 490 -3.92 -53.70 -28.79
CA PRO A 490 -3.47 -53.13 -30.05
C PRO A 490 -4.54 -52.21 -30.67
N GLU A 491 -4.15 -50.97 -30.98
CA GLU A 491 -4.98 -49.98 -31.65
C GLU A 491 -5.48 -50.52 -33.01
N PRO A 492 -6.78 -50.42 -33.32
CA PRO A 492 -7.30 -50.76 -34.65
C PRO A 492 -6.79 -49.77 -35.70
N PRO A 493 -6.65 -50.21 -36.97
CA PRO A 493 -6.05 -49.42 -38.04
C PRO A 493 -6.81 -48.12 -38.29
N ALA A 494 -6.05 -47.04 -38.39
CA ALA A 494 -6.51 -45.66 -38.54
C ALA A 494 -7.43 -45.48 -39.76
N GLU A 495 -8.69 -45.15 -39.52
CA GLU A 495 -9.58 -44.60 -40.54
C GLU A 495 -9.17 -43.16 -40.93
N PRO A 496 -9.36 -42.78 -42.20
CA PRO A 496 -8.89 -41.49 -42.73
C PRO A 496 -9.72 -40.31 -42.18
N LYS A 497 -9.00 -39.33 -41.63
CA LYS A 497 -9.52 -38.08 -41.07
C LYS A 497 -10.47 -37.35 -42.04
N PRO A 498 -11.75 -37.12 -41.68
CA PRO A 498 -12.60 -36.20 -42.42
C PRO A 498 -12.30 -34.74 -42.05
N LYS A 499 -12.35 -33.91 -43.09
CA LYS A 499 -12.06 -32.47 -43.07
C LYS A 499 -12.96 -31.71 -42.08
N LYS A 500 -12.32 -30.81 -41.33
CA LYS A 500 -12.90 -29.89 -40.34
C LYS A 500 -14.12 -29.13 -40.89
N ARG A 501 -15.34 -29.52 -40.46
CA ARG A 501 -16.53 -28.66 -40.51
C ARG A 501 -16.68 -27.95 -39.17
N LYS A 502 -16.62 -26.61 -39.21
CA LYS A 502 -17.12 -25.72 -38.17
C LYS A 502 -18.60 -26.04 -37.89
N LYS A 503 -18.99 -26.29 -36.64
CA LYS A 503 -20.33 -26.00 -36.11
C LYS A 503 -20.40 -26.20 -34.58
N SER A 504 -20.86 -25.14 -33.92
CA SER A 504 -21.70 -25.10 -32.71
C SER A 504 -21.49 -26.18 -31.64
N ARG A 505 -20.83 -25.78 -30.54
CA ARG A 505 -20.91 -26.47 -29.24
C ARG A 505 -22.35 -26.43 -28.72
N LYS A 506 -23.08 -27.53 -28.91
CA LYS A 506 -24.29 -27.87 -28.16
C LYS A 506 -23.83 -28.42 -26.81
N LYS A 507 -24.19 -27.73 -25.73
CA LYS A 507 -23.96 -28.13 -24.34
C LYS A 507 -24.70 -29.45 -24.10
N ILE A 508 -23.96 -30.56 -24.02
CA ILE A 508 -24.48 -31.85 -23.55
C ILE A 508 -24.26 -31.84 -22.05
N GLU A 509 -25.36 -31.72 -21.33
CA GLU A 509 -25.45 -31.84 -19.89
C GLU A 509 -25.39 -33.34 -19.54
N ILE A 510 -24.18 -33.84 -19.29
CA ILE A 510 -23.99 -35.15 -18.68
C ILE A 510 -24.18 -34.95 -17.18
N LYS A 511 -25.40 -35.18 -16.71
CA LYS A 511 -25.73 -35.27 -15.29
C LYS A 511 -25.20 -36.61 -14.76
N ALA A 512 -23.88 -36.68 -14.56
CA ALA A 512 -23.27 -37.75 -13.80
C ALA A 512 -23.73 -37.61 -12.35
N LEU A 513 -24.35 -38.65 -11.80
CA LEU A 513 -24.64 -38.76 -10.37
C LEU A 513 -23.31 -38.62 -9.61
N GLN A 514 -23.08 -37.46 -9.02
CA GLN A 514 -22.05 -37.32 -7.99
C GLN A 514 -22.50 -38.18 -6.81
N PRO A 515 -21.66 -39.10 -6.31
CA PRO A 515 -21.94 -39.80 -5.07
C PRO A 515 -22.19 -38.74 -4.00
N THR A 516 -23.28 -38.90 -3.26
CA THR A 516 -23.59 -38.07 -2.09
C THR A 516 -22.35 -38.04 -1.21
N PRO A 517 -21.67 -36.89 -1.04
CA PRO A 517 -20.44 -36.84 -0.24
C PRO A 517 -20.77 -37.33 1.16
N GLU A 518 -19.98 -38.27 1.66
CA GLU A 518 -20.06 -38.70 3.06
C GLU A 518 -20.00 -37.46 3.96
N PRO A 519 -20.86 -37.38 5.00
CA PRO A 519 -20.88 -36.24 5.90
C PRO A 519 -19.48 -36.05 6.49
N LEU A 520 -18.91 -34.86 6.30
CA LEU A 520 -17.61 -34.50 6.87
C LEU A 520 -17.67 -34.71 8.39
N PRO A 521 -16.62 -35.29 9.01
CA PRO A 521 -16.57 -35.42 10.46
C PRO A 521 -16.71 -34.03 11.10
N ALA A 522 -17.41 -33.96 12.23
CA ALA A 522 -17.54 -32.71 12.98
C ALA A 522 -16.14 -32.16 13.33
N PRO A 523 -15.94 -30.83 13.27
CA PRO A 523 -14.63 -30.23 13.55
C PRO A 523 -14.20 -30.53 14.98
N THR A 524 -12.91 -30.80 15.18
CA THR A 524 -12.34 -31.00 16.52
C THR A 524 -12.26 -29.65 17.27
N ALA A 525 -12.20 -29.67 18.60
CA ALA A 525 -12.06 -28.45 19.39
C ALA A 525 -10.80 -27.63 19.01
N GLU A 526 -9.73 -28.32 18.59
CA GLU A 526 -8.52 -27.71 18.07
C GLU A 526 -8.77 -26.98 16.75
N GLN A 527 -9.52 -27.58 15.83
CA GLN A 527 -9.89 -26.94 14.56
C GLN A 527 -10.80 -25.72 14.80
N VAL A 528 -11.73 -25.80 15.75
CA VAL A 528 -12.58 -24.66 16.14
C VAL A 528 -11.74 -23.51 16.68
N LEU A 529 -10.79 -23.77 17.58
CA LEU A 529 -9.87 -22.76 18.10
C LEU A 529 -8.99 -22.16 16.98
N LEU A 530 -8.42 -23.01 16.12
CA LEU A 530 -7.57 -22.57 14.99
C LEU A 530 -8.34 -21.64 14.05
N ASP A 531 -9.58 -22.00 13.72
CA ASP A 531 -10.44 -21.20 12.85
C ASP A 531 -10.86 -19.89 13.53
N ALA A 532 -11.07 -19.88 14.85
CA ALA A 532 -11.32 -18.66 15.62
C ALA A 532 -10.10 -17.71 15.55
N VAL A 533 -8.88 -18.20 15.77
CA VAL A 533 -7.64 -17.40 15.67
C VAL A 533 -7.46 -16.85 14.25
N ARG A 534 -7.67 -17.68 13.22
CA ARG A 534 -7.63 -17.23 11.82
C ARG A 534 -8.72 -16.22 11.50
N GLY A 535 -9.90 -16.36 12.10
CA GLY A 535 -11.00 -15.40 12.01
C GLY A 535 -10.62 -14.03 12.55
N GLU A 536 -10.04 -14.01 13.75
CA GLU A 536 -9.57 -12.80 14.42
C GLU A 536 -8.51 -12.06 13.58
N LEU A 537 -7.51 -12.79 13.07
CA LEU A 537 -6.49 -12.22 12.17
C LEU A 537 -7.07 -11.66 10.87
N ARG A 538 -8.18 -12.23 10.35
CA ARG A 538 -8.88 -11.69 9.18
C ARG A 538 -9.65 -10.41 9.47
N LEU A 539 -10.20 -10.25 10.68
CA LEU A 539 -10.95 -9.06 11.08
C LEU A 539 -10.02 -7.84 11.14
N VAL A 540 -8.85 -8.00 11.77
CA VAL A 540 -7.86 -6.92 11.91
C VAL A 540 -7.19 -6.58 10.58
N ARG A 541 -7.03 -7.56 9.67
CA ARG A 541 -6.57 -7.32 8.29
C ARG A 541 -7.42 -6.28 7.55
N GLY A 542 -8.72 -6.20 7.84
CA GLY A 542 -9.61 -5.21 7.22
C GLY A 542 -9.50 -5.15 5.68
N ARG A 543 -9.31 -3.93 5.13
CA ARG A 543 -9.09 -3.67 3.70
C ARG A 543 -7.61 -3.72 3.28
N ASP A 544 -6.69 -3.91 4.21
CA ASP A 544 -5.26 -3.82 3.94
C ASP A 544 -4.66 -5.21 3.64
N HIS A 545 -4.92 -5.67 2.41
CA HIS A 545 -4.45 -6.97 1.94
C HIS A 545 -2.92 -7.07 1.83
N ALA A 546 -2.18 -5.98 2.01
CA ALA A 546 -0.73 -5.97 1.96
C ALA A 546 -0.10 -6.64 3.20
N LEU A 547 -0.77 -6.60 4.36
CA LEU A 547 -0.19 -7.03 5.63
C LEU A 547 -0.26 -8.55 5.88
N LEU A 548 -1.36 -9.21 5.52
CA LEU A 548 -1.54 -10.65 5.73
C LEU A 548 -2.24 -11.35 4.56
N SER A 549 -1.48 -12.17 3.83
CA SER A 549 -2.02 -12.99 2.75
C SER A 549 -2.78 -14.20 3.30
N ASN A 550 -3.71 -14.76 2.52
CA ASN A 550 -4.37 -16.02 2.90
C ASN A 550 -3.36 -17.17 3.06
N ALA A 551 -2.26 -17.16 2.31
CA ALA A 551 -1.20 -18.16 2.44
C ALA A 551 -0.52 -18.10 3.82
N HIS A 552 -0.40 -16.91 4.43
CA HIS A 552 0.11 -16.79 5.81
C HIS A 552 -0.88 -17.39 6.82
N LEU A 553 -2.18 -17.17 6.62
CA LEU A 553 -3.22 -17.75 7.48
C LEU A 553 -3.31 -19.27 7.37
N ASP A 554 -3.16 -19.79 6.15
CA ASP A 554 -3.15 -21.24 5.87
C ASP A 554 -1.90 -21.93 6.43
N ALA A 555 -0.82 -21.17 6.66
CA ALA A 555 0.41 -21.64 7.28
C ALA A 555 0.38 -21.63 8.82
N ILE A 556 -0.74 -21.24 9.46
CA ILE A 556 -0.92 -21.36 10.92
C ILE A 556 -1.50 -22.73 11.22
N ASP A 557 -0.90 -23.45 12.16
CA ASP A 557 -1.34 -24.77 12.61
C ASP A 557 -1.26 -24.89 14.14
N ILE A 558 -1.71 -26.02 14.68
CA ILE A 558 -1.68 -26.33 16.10
C ILE A 558 -0.79 -27.56 16.34
N ASP A 559 0.03 -27.54 17.40
CA ASP A 559 0.89 -28.66 17.76
C ASP A 559 1.09 -28.76 19.28
N ARG A 560 1.70 -29.84 19.77
CA ARG A 560 2.01 -30.10 21.18
C ARG A 560 3.49 -30.39 21.32
N ARG A 561 4.26 -29.40 21.82
CA ARG A 561 5.71 -29.53 21.96
C ARG A 561 6.19 -29.07 23.33
N GLU A 562 6.86 -29.97 24.06
CA GLU A 562 7.41 -29.65 25.38
C GLU A 562 8.53 -28.59 25.26
N GLY A 563 8.54 -27.63 26.18
CA GLY A 563 9.57 -26.58 26.25
C GLY A 563 9.52 -25.52 25.15
N ALA A 564 8.59 -25.61 24.20
CA ALA A 564 8.42 -24.62 23.14
C ALA A 564 7.60 -23.39 23.61
N PRO A 565 7.84 -22.19 23.05
CA PRO A 565 7.05 -21.00 23.35
C PRO A 565 5.58 -21.15 22.89
N LEU A 566 4.73 -20.18 23.23
CA LEU A 566 3.32 -20.15 22.86
C LEU A 566 3.09 -20.31 21.34
N VAL A 567 3.92 -19.65 20.54
CA VAL A 567 3.96 -19.81 19.08
C VAL A 567 5.40 -20.05 18.66
N TYR A 568 5.63 -21.06 17.81
CA TYR A 568 6.94 -21.34 17.21
C TYR A 568 6.80 -21.62 15.71
N VAL A 569 7.92 -21.55 15.00
CA VAL A 569 7.96 -21.81 13.55
C VAL A 569 8.74 -23.09 13.27
N ASP A 570 8.14 -24.00 12.53
CA ASP A 570 8.80 -25.21 12.02
C ASP A 570 8.50 -25.36 10.52
N HIS A 571 9.53 -25.54 9.70
CA HIS A 571 9.39 -25.65 8.24
C HIS A 571 8.50 -24.57 7.56
N ALA A 572 8.53 -23.33 8.06
CA ALA A 572 7.69 -22.20 7.62
C ALA A 572 6.17 -22.33 7.92
N VAL A 573 5.81 -23.21 8.86
CA VAL A 573 4.48 -23.32 9.47
C VAL A 573 4.54 -22.75 10.88
N PHE A 574 3.55 -21.92 11.25
CA PHE A 574 3.44 -21.26 12.55
C PHE A 574 2.55 -22.11 13.45
N HIS A 575 3.15 -22.75 14.46
CA HIS A 575 2.44 -23.66 15.36
C HIS A 575 2.05 -22.96 16.66
N ILE A 576 0.77 -23.03 17.03
CA ILE A 576 0.28 -22.68 18.37
C ILE A 576 0.50 -23.90 19.28
N ASN A 577 1.32 -23.74 20.33
CA ASN A 577 1.67 -24.84 21.22
C ASN A 577 0.58 -25.08 22.29
N LEU A 578 -0.22 -26.14 22.14
CA LEU A 578 -1.29 -26.46 23.11
C LEU A 578 -0.80 -26.88 24.50
N LEU A 579 0.50 -27.19 24.66
CA LEU A 579 1.08 -27.44 25.98
C LEU A 579 1.38 -26.14 26.75
N HIS A 580 1.36 -24.98 26.08
CA HIS A 580 1.51 -23.70 26.74
C HIS A 580 0.25 -23.38 27.57
N PRO A 581 0.36 -22.92 28.84
CA PRO A 581 -0.80 -22.70 29.72
C PRO A 581 -1.89 -21.81 29.12
N VAL A 582 -1.50 -20.74 28.41
CA VAL A 582 -2.42 -19.81 27.72
C VAL A 582 -3.19 -20.50 26.59
N ALA A 583 -2.52 -21.28 25.73
CA ALA A 583 -3.20 -22.00 24.65
C ALA A 583 -4.09 -23.13 25.18
N ALA A 584 -3.65 -23.82 26.23
CA ALA A 584 -4.46 -24.84 26.91
C ALA A 584 -5.72 -24.23 27.53
N GLN A 585 -5.63 -23.00 28.07
CA GLN A 585 -6.79 -22.27 28.59
C GLN A 585 -7.73 -21.82 27.46
N ALA A 586 -7.18 -21.24 26.39
CA ALA A 586 -7.97 -20.88 25.21
C ALA A 586 -8.73 -22.08 24.62
N LEU A 587 -8.08 -23.25 24.51
CA LEU A 587 -8.73 -24.46 24.01
C LEU A 587 -9.96 -24.87 24.84
N ARG A 588 -9.95 -24.62 26.15
CA ARG A 588 -11.09 -24.93 27.03
C ARG A 588 -12.16 -23.85 27.02
N ASP A 589 -11.74 -22.59 27.04
CA ASP A 589 -12.60 -21.49 27.50
C ASP A 589 -12.88 -20.42 26.42
N HIS A 590 -12.36 -20.56 25.19
CA HIS A 590 -12.48 -19.51 24.15
C HIS A 590 -13.93 -19.17 23.73
N GLU A 591 -14.87 -20.11 23.86
CA GLU A 591 -16.29 -19.85 23.57
C GLU A 591 -16.91 -18.89 24.60
N ASP A 592 -16.48 -19.01 25.87
CA ASP A 592 -16.95 -18.17 26.97
C ASP A 592 -16.17 -16.84 27.05
N ASP A 593 -14.85 -16.90 26.81
CA ASP A 593 -13.93 -15.76 26.84
C ASP A 593 -13.18 -15.56 25.50
N PRO A 594 -13.75 -14.74 24.59
CA PRO A 594 -13.13 -14.38 23.32
C PRO A 594 -11.76 -13.70 23.46
N LEU A 595 -11.44 -13.11 24.62
CA LEU A 595 -10.15 -12.45 24.83
C LEU A 595 -8.99 -13.43 24.71
N LEU A 596 -9.21 -14.70 25.04
CA LEU A 596 -8.20 -15.75 24.89
C LEU A 596 -7.82 -15.97 23.42
N VAL A 597 -8.79 -15.85 22.49
CA VAL A 597 -8.53 -15.91 21.04
C VAL A 597 -7.72 -14.70 20.60
N SER A 598 -8.07 -13.51 21.10
CA SER A 598 -7.34 -12.28 20.77
C SER A 598 -5.89 -12.33 21.27
N VAL A 599 -5.61 -12.88 22.46
CA VAL A 599 -4.23 -13.09 22.94
C VAL A 599 -3.45 -14.02 22.03
N LEU A 600 -4.05 -15.13 21.59
CA LEU A 600 -3.39 -16.04 20.64
C LEU A 600 -3.14 -15.37 19.28
N ALA A 601 -4.11 -14.63 18.74
CA ALA A 601 -3.96 -13.93 17.47
C ALA A 601 -2.85 -12.87 17.53
N SER A 602 -2.75 -12.12 18.64
CA SER A 602 -1.66 -11.17 18.88
C SER A 602 -0.30 -11.86 18.90
N ALA A 603 -0.16 -12.99 19.62
CA ALA A 603 1.09 -13.75 19.67
C ALA A 603 1.50 -14.35 18.31
N VAL A 604 0.52 -14.84 17.52
CA VAL A 604 0.77 -15.33 16.17
C VAL A 604 1.22 -14.20 15.24
N TYR A 605 0.62 -13.01 15.36
CA TYR A 605 1.04 -11.86 14.55
C TYR A 605 2.46 -11.41 14.87
N THR A 606 2.85 -11.37 16.15
CA THR A 606 4.24 -11.10 16.54
C THR A 606 5.20 -12.14 15.96
N ALA A 607 4.84 -13.43 15.96
CA ALA A 607 5.66 -14.47 15.33
C ALA A 607 5.77 -14.28 13.81
N LEU A 608 4.70 -13.84 13.14
CA LEU A 608 4.71 -13.49 11.72
C LEU A 608 5.64 -12.29 11.44
N ASN A 609 5.59 -11.24 12.27
CA ASN A 609 6.49 -10.08 12.19
C ASN A 609 7.96 -10.51 12.26
N LEU A 610 8.31 -11.33 13.25
CA LEU A 610 9.68 -11.82 13.44
C LEU A 610 10.19 -12.72 12.30
N PHE A 611 9.30 -13.43 11.61
CA PHE A 611 9.70 -14.38 10.57
C PHE A 611 9.72 -13.77 9.16
N PHE A 612 8.81 -12.84 8.86
CA PHE A 612 8.68 -12.22 7.54
C PHE A 612 9.21 -10.79 7.55
N GLU A 613 10.38 -10.56 6.93
CA GLU A 613 11.00 -9.22 6.79
C GLU A 613 10.09 -8.16 6.15
N GLN A 614 9.00 -8.54 5.47
CA GLN A 614 8.06 -7.59 4.87
C GLN A 614 7.06 -7.02 5.89
N ILE A 615 6.89 -7.69 7.03
CA ILE A 615 6.12 -7.17 8.15
C ILE A 615 7.16 -6.46 9.02
N GLU A 616 7.15 -5.14 8.98
CA GLU A 616 7.92 -4.26 9.85
C GLU A 616 7.22 -3.99 11.20
N ASP A 617 7.97 -3.50 12.19
CA ASP A 617 7.47 -3.18 13.53
C ASP A 617 6.29 -2.18 13.53
N ASP A 618 6.27 -1.24 12.59
CA ASP A 618 5.17 -0.29 12.42
C ASP A 618 3.86 -1.01 12.03
N HIS A 619 3.94 -2.09 11.27
CA HIS A 619 2.77 -2.91 10.94
C HIS A 619 2.29 -3.72 12.15
N GLU A 620 3.20 -4.20 12.99
CA GLU A 620 2.83 -4.84 14.26
C GLU A 620 2.15 -3.85 15.21
N ALA A 621 2.69 -2.65 15.36
CA ALA A 621 2.07 -1.60 16.16
C ALA A 621 0.67 -1.21 15.64
N ALA A 622 0.53 -1.05 14.32
CA ALA A 622 -0.76 -0.77 13.69
C ALA A 622 -1.77 -1.91 13.89
N PHE A 623 -1.33 -3.17 13.74
CA PHE A 623 -2.16 -4.34 14.01
C PHE A 623 -2.64 -4.37 15.45
N HIS A 624 -1.75 -4.23 16.44
CA HIS A 624 -2.14 -4.27 17.86
C HIS A 624 -3.07 -3.11 18.24
N ALA A 625 -2.87 -1.92 17.66
CA ALA A 625 -3.77 -0.78 17.88
C ALA A 625 -5.20 -1.06 17.35
N LEU A 626 -5.31 -1.57 16.11
CA LEU A 626 -6.60 -1.95 15.53
C LEU A 626 -7.24 -3.12 16.26
N HIS A 627 -6.43 -4.11 16.66
CA HIS A 627 -6.90 -5.28 17.39
C HIS A 627 -7.43 -4.91 18.77
N ALA A 628 -6.73 -4.03 19.50
CA ALA A 628 -7.20 -3.50 20.78
C ALA A 628 -8.53 -2.75 20.64
N GLN A 629 -8.70 -1.93 19.59
CA GLN A 629 -9.99 -1.27 19.32
C GLN A 629 -11.12 -2.26 19.03
N HIS A 630 -10.82 -3.33 18.28
CA HIS A 630 -11.77 -4.40 18.01
C HIS A 630 -12.23 -5.09 19.29
N VAL A 631 -11.27 -5.47 20.15
CA VAL A 631 -11.52 -6.11 21.45
C VAL A 631 -12.32 -5.20 22.39
N LEU A 632 -11.98 -3.91 22.48
CA LEU A 632 -12.71 -2.94 23.29
C LEU A 632 -14.15 -2.76 22.80
N SER A 633 -14.36 -2.75 21.48
CA SER A 633 -15.70 -2.64 20.89
C SER A 633 -16.55 -3.89 21.15
N ALA A 634 -15.95 -5.08 21.04
CA ALA A 634 -16.63 -6.35 21.29
C ALA A 634 -17.00 -6.54 22.77
N THR A 635 -16.11 -6.13 23.69
CA THR A 635 -16.37 -6.19 25.14
C THR A 635 -17.41 -5.16 25.58
N ALA A 636 -17.41 -3.94 25.02
CA ALA A 636 -18.42 -2.92 25.30
C ALA A 636 -19.83 -3.32 24.85
N ALA A 637 -19.95 -4.14 23.79
CA ALA A 637 -21.24 -4.60 23.28
C ALA A 637 -21.84 -5.77 24.08
N ARG A 638 -21.06 -6.43 24.94
CA ARG A 638 -21.52 -7.60 25.70
C ARG A 638 -22.25 -7.11 26.97
N PRO A 639 -23.55 -7.41 27.16
CA PRO A 639 -24.24 -7.06 28.41
C PRO A 639 -23.52 -7.74 29.59
N PRO A 640 -23.44 -7.08 30.76
CA PRO A 640 -22.74 -7.63 31.91
C PRO A 640 -23.29 -9.02 32.23
N SER A 641 -22.46 -10.04 32.01
CA SER A 641 -22.77 -11.42 32.33
C SER A 641 -23.21 -11.45 33.79
N ARG A 642 -24.44 -11.93 34.07
CA ARG A 642 -24.95 -12.17 35.42
C ARG A 642 -23.87 -12.93 36.18
N ALA A 643 -23.22 -12.24 37.12
CA ALA A 643 -22.21 -12.84 37.97
C ALA A 643 -22.79 -14.13 38.54
N ARG A 644 -22.19 -15.28 38.18
CA ARG A 644 -22.48 -16.54 38.84
C ARG A 644 -22.16 -16.31 40.30
N SER A 645 -23.20 -16.15 41.10
CA SER A 645 -23.15 -16.15 42.56
C SER A 645 -22.76 -17.57 42.94
N GLY A 646 -21.46 -17.83 42.96
CA GLY A 646 -20.91 -19.04 43.54
C GLY A 646 -21.12 -18.94 45.04
N GLU A 647 -22.09 -19.72 45.54
CA GLU A 647 -22.10 -20.18 46.92
C GLU A 647 -20.75 -20.86 47.19
N ILE A 648 -19.92 -20.22 48.01
CA ILE A 648 -18.82 -20.87 48.70
C ILE A 648 -19.48 -21.65 49.84
N SER A 649 -19.49 -22.97 49.74
CA SER A 649 -19.72 -23.91 50.86
C SER A 649 -18.47 -24.74 51.08
#